data_AF-A0A0V0YGL1-F1
#
_entry.id   AF-A0A0V0YGL1-F1
#
_cell.length_a   1.000
_cell.length_b   1.000
_cell.length_c   1.000
_cell.angle_alpha   90.00
_cell.angle_beta   90.00
_cell.angle_gamma   90.00
#
_symmetry.space_group_name_H-M   'P 1'
#
loop_
_entity.id
_entity.type
_entity.pdbx_description
1 polymer ?
#
loop_
_entity_poly.entity_id
_entity_poly.type
_entity_poly.pdbx_seq_one_letter_code
_entity_poly.pdbx_strand_id
1 'polypeptide(L)'
;LAEYKSGMVEVHSELQKQLQQAKKEAREAIEARETYSEEMAGVSEAIEMATLDKEMAEERAEMLCQELEVMKDRVRELELELEILKNELNENGASSCGAPTPFQIKQLEQQNERMKEALVKVRDLSVQERATNERLNKELGVLKAEMAELQKKYDRLKLAEEDFENQITELKDQVDAAVGAEEMVEHLTAKNLSLEEELRALMETIEDFEQMRVVDEELQESSRETEKELRMELDRMHGQITELKQQLQLANSRIADRESTIGKFRQQTASLLEQIQDYKDQLSILTEPKKNISNENENLISDRSVLATSRQMAELVDSQLCKIELEDSRRENQFLRIFFSDDFANTGGDSDCIMVNLVFKRLIEKAKLLIEYVNGIFPRVPQGVQREHLFLSHKGEQWSYSLKFIYYLYCLISVLRKCENVLNRCSVERLNKVAQLRSEITAQERLLSYYFNLLKDNNLDENTSLRNVEKLLAFFKQFCETNYTAEQFDSNAVLIDMLSSLLSVVSWLQFELERAKLYLTDTSGSEKLLQLFNKMSNNVGDMEQFLVLAKTKVPKGDDDLVVDNISSHLLNSMSESVLAVENLAKILSQCCAKAASQASMLPDVEGIDAPMMEEFLNDSYLEIMRPEKDESIESFFQFHLKNVVQYCEQLCNTFDENLKKKSAEEKVNFKNLCKINEYAFLRKEIFLFFF
;
A
#
# COMPACT_ATOMS: atom_id res chain seq x y z
N LEU A 1 -63.96 -2.70 59.88
CA LEU A 1 -63.44 -3.26 58.60
C LEU A 1 -64.39 -4.27 57.97
N ALA A 2 -64.77 -5.38 58.63
CA ALA A 2 -65.71 -6.36 58.07
C ALA A 2 -67.09 -5.74 57.72
N GLU A 3 -67.70 -5.01 58.67
CA GLU A 3 -68.98 -4.30 58.45
C GLU A 3 -68.88 -3.27 57.32
N TYR A 4 -67.78 -2.52 57.25
CA TYR A 4 -67.54 -1.53 56.19
C TYR A 4 -67.44 -2.19 54.80
N LYS A 5 -66.83 -3.39 54.74
CA LYS A 5 -66.77 -4.19 53.50
C LYS A 5 -68.15 -4.79 53.15
N SER A 6 -68.96 -5.13 54.14
CA SER A 6 -70.36 -5.57 53.95
C SER A 6 -71.20 -4.43 53.36
N GLY A 7 -71.18 -3.25 53.98
CA GLY A 7 -71.91 -2.07 53.50
C GLY A 7 -71.48 -1.62 52.10
N MET A 8 -70.20 -1.74 51.75
CA MET A 8 -69.72 -1.43 50.40
C MET A 8 -70.21 -2.46 49.35
N VAL A 9 -70.37 -3.73 49.73
CA VAL A 9 -70.97 -4.78 48.88
C VAL A 9 -72.49 -4.59 48.76
N GLU A 10 -73.16 -4.18 49.82
CA GLU A 10 -74.59 -3.82 49.78
C GLU A 10 -74.83 -2.61 48.88
N VAL A 11 -74.05 -1.53 49.02
CA VAL A 11 -74.14 -0.35 48.13
C VAL A 11 -73.84 -0.72 46.67
N HIS A 12 -72.85 -1.58 46.40
CA HIS A 12 -72.59 -2.07 45.04
C HIS A 12 -73.74 -2.93 44.50
N SER A 13 -74.36 -3.77 45.33
CA SER A 13 -75.55 -4.56 44.97
C SER A 13 -76.74 -3.65 44.65
N GLU A 14 -76.96 -2.62 45.46
CA GLU A 14 -78.04 -1.64 45.28
C GLU A 14 -77.85 -0.81 43.99
N LEU A 15 -76.63 -0.32 43.73
CA LEU A 15 -76.26 0.34 42.46
C LEU A 15 -76.43 -0.59 41.25
N GLN A 16 -76.08 -1.87 41.39
CA GLN A 16 -76.22 -2.84 40.30
C GLN A 16 -77.69 -3.16 40.00
N LYS A 17 -78.57 -3.19 41.02
CA LYS A 17 -80.03 -3.25 40.83
C LYS A 17 -80.57 -1.98 40.16
N GLN A 18 -80.17 -0.79 40.62
CA GLN A 18 -80.61 0.48 40.03
C GLN A 18 -80.20 0.58 38.54
N LEU A 19 -78.99 0.13 38.20
CA LEU A 19 -78.52 0.10 36.82
C LEU A 19 -79.28 -0.94 35.96
N GLN A 20 -79.69 -2.07 36.52
CA GLN A 20 -80.57 -3.02 35.83
C GLN A 20 -81.99 -2.48 35.65
N GLN A 21 -82.53 -1.79 36.67
CA GLN A 21 -83.85 -1.17 36.62
C GLN A 21 -83.91 -0.06 35.56
N ALA A 22 -82.95 0.87 35.55
CA ALA A 22 -82.85 1.91 34.53
C ALA A 22 -82.70 1.34 33.11
N LYS A 23 -81.97 0.23 32.94
CA LYS A 23 -81.87 -0.47 31.65
C LYS A 23 -83.17 -1.17 31.22
N LYS A 24 -84.03 -1.56 32.18
CA LYS A 24 -85.35 -2.13 31.92
C LYS A 24 -86.33 -1.03 31.50
N GLU A 25 -86.39 0.05 32.27
CA GLU A 25 -87.20 1.24 31.98
C GLU A 25 -86.86 1.85 30.62
N ALA A 26 -85.56 1.92 30.27
CA ALA A 26 -85.13 2.39 28.95
C ALA A 26 -85.57 1.47 27.80
N ARG A 27 -85.72 0.15 28.02
CA ARG A 27 -86.26 -0.77 27.00
C ARG A 27 -87.77 -0.64 26.89
N GLU A 28 -88.47 -0.60 28.02
CA GLU A 28 -89.93 -0.41 28.07
C GLU A 28 -90.35 0.92 27.40
N ALA A 29 -89.54 1.97 27.54
CA ALA A 29 -89.74 3.24 26.83
C ALA A 29 -89.50 3.17 25.32
N ILE A 30 -88.57 2.32 24.84
CA ILE A 30 -88.34 2.10 23.41
C ILE A 30 -89.49 1.28 22.81
N GLU A 31 -89.87 0.17 23.46
CA GLU A 31 -90.98 -0.69 23.05
C GLU A 31 -92.30 0.11 22.99
N ALA A 32 -92.59 0.93 24.00
CA ALA A 32 -93.75 1.81 24.00
C ALA A 32 -93.74 2.84 22.84
N ARG A 33 -92.57 3.41 22.50
CA ARG A 33 -92.43 4.34 21.38
C ARG A 33 -92.66 3.63 20.03
N GLU A 34 -92.18 2.39 19.90
CA GLU A 34 -92.39 1.58 18.69
C GLU A 34 -93.88 1.24 18.52
N THR A 35 -94.58 0.81 19.59
CA THR A 35 -96.03 0.59 19.53
C THR A 35 -96.82 1.86 19.20
N TYR A 36 -96.46 3.02 19.76
CA TYR A 36 -97.09 4.29 19.40
C TYR A 36 -96.84 4.69 17.94
N SER A 37 -95.68 4.34 17.38
CA SER A 37 -95.38 4.57 15.97
C SER A 37 -96.21 3.69 15.03
N GLU A 38 -96.44 2.42 15.40
CA GLU A 38 -97.30 1.51 14.64
C GLU A 38 -98.78 1.92 14.74
N GLU A 39 -99.26 2.32 15.93
CA GLU A 39 -100.61 2.86 16.11
C GLU A 39 -100.85 4.13 15.28
N MET A 40 -99.89 5.07 15.26
CA MET A 40 -100.00 6.28 14.45
C MET A 40 -99.99 5.99 12.94
N ALA A 41 -99.22 5.00 12.49
CA ALA A 41 -99.26 4.56 11.08
C ALA A 41 -100.64 4.00 10.70
N GLY A 42 -101.21 3.14 11.55
CA GLY A 42 -102.57 2.61 11.34
C GLY A 42 -103.68 3.67 11.39
N VAL A 43 -103.53 4.70 12.24
CA VAL A 43 -104.43 5.86 12.25
C VAL A 43 -104.29 6.69 10.98
N SER A 44 -103.09 6.87 10.44
CA SER A 44 -102.86 7.56 9.16
C SER A 44 -103.56 6.85 8.00
N GLU A 45 -103.40 5.52 7.89
CA GLU A 45 -104.05 4.71 6.85
C GLU A 45 -105.59 4.74 6.99
N ALA A 46 -106.11 4.75 8.22
CA ALA A 46 -107.54 4.91 8.48
C ALA A 46 -108.08 6.30 8.10
N ILE A 47 -107.29 7.37 8.27
CA ILE A 47 -107.63 8.72 7.82
C ILE A 47 -107.65 8.78 6.30
N GLU A 48 -106.65 8.23 5.61
CA GLU A 48 -106.57 8.20 4.14
C GLU A 48 -107.79 7.48 3.52
N MET A 49 -108.16 6.32 4.05
CA MET A 49 -109.39 5.61 3.63
C MET A 49 -110.66 6.44 3.88
N ALA A 50 -110.76 7.08 5.05
CA ALA A 50 -111.93 7.91 5.39
C ALA A 50 -112.04 9.19 4.53
N THR A 51 -110.92 9.78 4.13
CA THR A 51 -110.92 10.91 3.18
C THR A 51 -111.37 10.48 1.78
N LEU A 52 -110.95 9.31 1.31
CA LEU A 52 -111.31 8.80 -0.01
C LEU A 52 -112.81 8.43 -0.09
N ASP A 53 -113.35 7.80 0.96
CA ASP A 53 -114.81 7.56 1.09
C ASP A 53 -115.63 8.87 1.17
N LYS A 54 -115.07 9.93 1.80
CA LYS A 54 -115.69 11.26 1.86
C LYS A 54 -115.76 11.90 0.47
N GLU A 55 -114.65 11.94 -0.27
CA GLU A 55 -114.60 12.52 -1.63
C GLU A 55 -115.58 11.81 -2.58
N MET A 56 -115.62 10.48 -2.53
CA MET A 56 -116.58 9.65 -3.27
C MET A 56 -118.06 9.90 -2.90
N ALA A 57 -118.33 10.38 -1.69
CA ALA A 57 -119.67 10.77 -1.25
C ALA A 57 -120.02 12.22 -1.66
N GLU A 58 -119.06 13.12 -1.63
CA GLU A 58 -119.20 14.52 -2.06
C GLU A 58 -119.47 14.60 -3.57
N GLU A 59 -118.71 13.89 -4.41
CA GLU A 59 -118.94 13.85 -5.87
C GLU A 59 -120.34 13.33 -6.24
N ARG A 60 -120.85 12.33 -5.49
CA ARG A 60 -122.25 11.85 -5.63
C ARG A 60 -123.28 12.86 -5.17
N ALA A 61 -123.00 13.63 -4.12
CA ALA A 61 -123.91 14.65 -3.62
C ALA A 61 -124.00 15.83 -4.60
N GLU A 62 -122.88 16.25 -5.18
CA GLU A 62 -122.83 17.30 -6.20
C GLU A 62 -123.62 16.91 -7.46
N MET A 63 -123.43 15.69 -7.96
CA MET A 63 -124.22 15.14 -9.08
C MET A 63 -125.73 15.20 -8.81
N LEU A 64 -126.19 14.76 -7.63
CA LEU A 64 -127.60 14.80 -7.26
C LEU A 64 -128.13 16.23 -7.09
N CYS A 65 -127.31 17.17 -6.61
CA CYS A 65 -127.67 18.58 -6.51
C CYS A 65 -127.89 19.21 -7.89
N GLN A 66 -127.03 18.92 -8.87
CA GLN A 66 -127.18 19.41 -10.25
C GLN A 66 -128.48 18.89 -10.89
N GLU A 67 -128.81 17.61 -10.73
CA GLU A 67 -130.09 17.04 -11.21
C GLU A 67 -131.32 17.74 -10.56
N LEU A 68 -131.20 18.13 -9.29
CA LEU A 68 -132.27 18.78 -8.53
C LEU A 68 -132.47 20.25 -8.96
N GLU A 69 -131.41 20.97 -9.32
CA GLU A 69 -131.52 22.33 -9.87
C GLU A 69 -132.23 22.36 -11.23
N VAL A 70 -131.86 21.45 -12.14
CA VAL A 70 -132.52 21.32 -13.46
C VAL A 70 -134.03 21.06 -13.31
N MET A 71 -134.43 20.25 -12.32
CA MET A 71 -135.85 20.04 -12.01
C MET A 71 -136.53 21.29 -11.41
N LYS A 72 -135.83 22.07 -10.57
CA LYS A 72 -136.37 23.31 -9.98
C LYS A 72 -136.57 24.42 -11.02
N ASP A 73 -135.65 24.57 -11.98
CA ASP A 73 -135.83 25.50 -13.09
C ASP A 73 -137.11 25.18 -13.87
N ARG A 74 -137.35 23.90 -14.16
CA ARG A 74 -138.53 23.45 -14.91
C ARG A 74 -139.85 23.67 -14.17
N VAL A 75 -139.86 23.68 -12.84
CA VAL A 75 -141.04 24.06 -12.03
C VAL A 75 -141.29 25.57 -12.12
N ARG A 76 -140.25 26.41 -12.01
CA ARG A 76 -140.38 27.88 -12.06
C ARG A 76 -140.94 28.37 -13.40
N GLU A 77 -140.63 27.70 -14.51
CA GLU A 77 -141.23 28.02 -15.82
C GLU A 77 -142.76 27.82 -15.83
N LEU A 78 -143.25 26.70 -15.27
CA LEU A 78 -144.67 26.36 -15.24
C LEU A 78 -145.50 27.23 -14.28
N GLU A 79 -144.89 27.69 -13.18
CA GLU A 79 -145.54 28.59 -12.22
C GLU A 79 -145.81 29.97 -12.85
N LEU A 80 -144.88 30.46 -13.68
CA LEU A 80 -144.96 31.77 -14.34
C LEU A 80 -146.09 31.81 -15.40
N GLU A 81 -146.32 30.70 -16.12
CA GLU A 81 -147.44 30.57 -17.07
C GLU A 81 -148.82 30.63 -16.36
N LEU A 82 -148.94 30.09 -15.15
CA LEU A 82 -150.18 30.10 -14.36
C LEU A 82 -150.53 31.48 -13.79
N GLU A 83 -149.54 32.32 -13.50
CA GLU A 83 -149.76 33.64 -12.91
C GLU A 83 -150.28 34.65 -13.95
N ILE A 84 -149.83 34.56 -15.20
CA ILE A 84 -150.32 35.38 -16.32
C ILE A 84 -151.82 35.14 -16.54
N LEU A 85 -152.26 33.87 -16.59
CA LEU A 85 -153.66 33.48 -16.80
C LEU A 85 -154.63 33.92 -15.69
N LYS A 86 -154.15 34.15 -14.46
CA LYS A 86 -154.99 34.59 -13.34
C LYS A 86 -155.31 36.09 -13.36
N ASN A 87 -154.44 36.90 -13.94
CA ASN A 87 -154.57 38.36 -13.89
C ASN A 87 -155.60 38.91 -14.89
N GLU A 88 -155.99 38.13 -15.91
CA GLU A 88 -156.93 38.58 -16.95
C GLU A 88 -158.43 38.50 -16.55
N LEU A 89 -158.77 37.91 -15.40
CA LEU A 89 -160.17 37.52 -15.10
C LEU A 89 -160.97 38.47 -14.17
N ASN A 90 -160.33 39.44 -13.50
CA ASN A 90 -160.85 39.99 -12.23
C ASN A 90 -161.33 41.46 -12.17
N GLU A 91 -161.65 42.14 -13.28
CA GLU A 91 -162.19 43.53 -13.25
C GLU A 91 -163.68 43.68 -13.68
N ASN A 92 -164.62 43.81 -12.71
CA ASN A 92 -165.98 44.45 -12.78
C ASN A 92 -166.71 44.43 -11.40
N GLY A 93 -167.87 45.06 -11.10
CA GLY A 93 -168.79 45.88 -11.92
C GLY A 93 -169.94 46.69 -11.22
N ALA A 94 -170.09 46.69 -9.88
CA ALA A 94 -170.90 47.65 -9.05
C ALA A 94 -172.47 47.80 -9.13
N SER A 95 -173.13 47.84 -7.94
CA SER A 95 -174.10 48.88 -7.42
C SER A 95 -175.60 49.10 -7.80
N SER A 96 -176.43 49.34 -6.75
CA SER A 96 -177.51 50.39 -6.57
C SER A 96 -179.04 50.14 -6.80
N CYS A 97 -179.88 51.19 -6.71
CA CYS A 97 -181.09 51.33 -5.81
C CYS A 97 -182.29 52.19 -6.38
N GLY A 98 -183.49 52.25 -5.73
CA GLY A 98 -184.67 53.11 -6.12
C GLY A 98 -185.92 53.14 -5.17
N ALA A 99 -186.88 54.11 -5.28
CA ALA A 99 -187.88 54.48 -4.21
C ALA A 99 -189.40 54.79 -4.65
N PRO A 100 -190.25 55.68 -4.02
CA PRO A 100 -191.48 55.32 -3.23
C PRO A 100 -192.85 56.05 -3.54
N THR A 101 -193.96 55.82 -2.76
CA THR A 101 -195.23 56.65 -2.71
C THR A 101 -196.08 56.42 -1.41
N PRO A 102 -197.31 57.00 -1.15
CA PRO A 102 -197.75 57.28 0.24
C PRO A 102 -198.94 56.54 0.93
N PHE A 103 -199.80 55.71 0.32
CA PHE A 103 -200.71 54.83 1.16
C PHE A 103 -199.88 53.78 1.92
N GLN A 104 -198.75 53.44 1.30
CA GLN A 104 -197.55 52.86 1.87
C GLN A 104 -197.04 53.53 3.17
N ILE A 105 -197.40 54.77 3.56
CA ILE A 105 -196.79 55.47 4.72
C ILE A 105 -196.80 54.63 6.02
N LYS A 106 -197.90 53.95 6.36
CA LYS A 106 -197.97 53.10 7.57
C LYS A 106 -197.23 51.75 7.47
N GLN A 107 -196.82 51.35 6.27
CA GLN A 107 -195.99 50.16 6.03
C GLN A 107 -194.52 50.54 5.82
N LEU A 108 -194.27 51.73 5.27
CA LEU A 108 -192.96 52.36 5.10
C LEU A 108 -192.39 52.88 6.41
N GLU A 109 -193.18 53.28 7.41
CA GLU A 109 -192.66 53.58 8.75
C GLU A 109 -192.02 52.32 9.37
N GLN A 110 -192.67 51.15 9.18
CA GLN A 110 -192.17 49.86 9.67
C GLN A 110 -191.04 49.26 8.79
N GLN A 111 -190.99 49.58 7.50
CA GLN A 111 -189.85 49.24 6.62
C GLN A 111 -188.66 50.20 6.75
N ASN A 112 -188.86 51.49 7.05
CA ASN A 112 -187.78 52.46 7.21
C ASN A 112 -186.92 52.18 8.45
N GLU A 113 -187.51 51.72 9.56
CA GLU A 113 -186.70 51.23 10.69
C GLU A 113 -185.85 50.01 10.29
N ARG A 114 -186.43 49.02 9.60
CA ARG A 114 -185.65 47.89 9.07
C ARG A 114 -184.56 48.30 8.07
N MET A 115 -184.80 49.31 7.23
CA MET A 115 -183.77 49.82 6.31
C MET A 115 -182.70 50.65 7.02
N LYS A 116 -183.02 51.37 8.10
CA LYS A 116 -182.01 52.00 8.96
C LYS A 116 -181.13 50.96 9.64
N GLU A 117 -181.71 49.91 10.22
CA GLU A 117 -180.93 48.81 10.82
C GLU A 117 -180.02 48.12 9.79
N ALA A 118 -180.50 47.90 8.56
CA ALA A 118 -179.69 47.33 7.48
C ALA A 118 -178.55 48.27 7.02
N LEU A 119 -178.83 49.58 6.88
CA LEU A 119 -177.82 50.58 6.54
C LEU A 119 -176.78 50.77 7.64
N VAL A 120 -177.18 50.66 8.91
CA VAL A 120 -176.26 50.62 10.06
C VAL A 120 -175.37 49.38 9.97
N LYS A 121 -175.92 48.18 9.75
CA LYS A 121 -175.10 46.96 9.60
C LYS A 121 -174.13 47.00 8.42
N VAL A 122 -174.51 47.55 7.26
CA VAL A 122 -173.60 47.68 6.11
C VAL A 122 -172.52 48.74 6.38
N ARG A 123 -172.85 49.84 7.07
CA ARG A 123 -171.86 50.81 7.53
C ARG A 123 -170.88 50.16 8.50
N ASP A 124 -171.38 49.42 9.49
CA ASP A 124 -170.56 48.82 10.54
C ASP A 124 -169.65 47.73 9.97
N LEU A 125 -170.14 46.90 9.04
CA LEU A 125 -169.33 45.95 8.28
C LEU A 125 -168.26 46.65 7.41
N SER A 126 -168.61 47.73 6.71
CA SER A 126 -167.64 48.48 5.89
C SER A 126 -166.58 49.21 6.73
N VAL A 127 -166.97 49.70 7.92
CA VAL A 127 -166.04 50.27 8.91
C VAL A 127 -165.13 49.19 9.48
N GLN A 128 -165.67 48.01 9.79
CA GLN A 128 -164.90 46.86 10.26
C GLN A 128 -163.91 46.35 9.19
N GLU A 129 -164.33 46.27 7.93
CA GLU A 129 -163.51 45.82 6.80
C GLU A 129 -162.40 46.82 6.43
N ARG A 130 -162.64 48.13 6.60
CA ARG A 130 -161.56 49.14 6.56
C ARG A 130 -160.61 48.98 7.74
N ALA A 131 -161.12 48.76 8.95
CA ALA A 131 -160.28 48.59 10.13
C ALA A 131 -159.40 47.33 10.04
N THR A 132 -159.89 46.22 9.46
CA THR A 132 -159.08 45.01 9.22
C THR A 132 -158.06 45.22 8.09
N ASN A 133 -158.42 45.88 6.99
CA ASN A 133 -157.46 46.22 5.92
C ASN A 133 -156.36 47.18 6.42
N GLU A 134 -156.71 48.18 7.23
CA GLU A 134 -155.71 49.03 7.89
C GLU A 134 -154.81 48.24 8.84
N ARG A 135 -155.34 47.23 9.54
CA ARG A 135 -154.54 46.37 10.42
C ARG A 135 -153.57 45.49 9.61
N LEU A 136 -154.07 44.85 8.57
CA LEU A 136 -153.26 44.02 7.66
C LEU A 136 -152.18 44.84 6.95
N ASN A 137 -152.49 46.04 6.44
CA ASN A 137 -151.48 46.91 5.85
C ASN A 137 -150.42 47.39 6.87
N LYS A 138 -150.78 47.57 8.14
CA LYS A 138 -149.81 47.84 9.22
C LYS A 138 -148.92 46.62 9.49
N GLU A 139 -149.50 45.43 9.62
CA GLU A 139 -148.75 44.16 9.80
C GLU A 139 -147.80 43.87 8.62
N LEU A 140 -148.27 44.05 7.38
CA LEU A 140 -147.47 43.87 6.16
C LEU A 140 -146.37 44.95 6.05
N GLY A 141 -146.64 46.17 6.52
CA GLY A 141 -145.63 47.23 6.67
C GLY A 141 -144.55 46.88 7.69
N VAL A 142 -144.93 46.29 8.83
CA VAL A 142 -143.99 45.81 9.85
C VAL A 142 -143.14 44.65 9.32
N LEU A 143 -143.74 43.61 8.71
CA LEU A 143 -142.98 42.50 8.12
C LEU A 143 -142.00 42.97 7.02
N LYS A 144 -142.39 43.95 6.20
CA LYS A 144 -141.47 44.55 5.20
C LYS A 144 -140.31 45.30 5.85
N ALA A 145 -140.54 45.99 6.97
CA ALA A 145 -139.48 46.64 7.73
C ALA A 145 -138.54 45.60 8.39
N GLU A 146 -139.10 44.56 9.01
CA GLU A 146 -138.34 43.46 9.63
C GLU A 146 -137.52 42.68 8.59
N MET A 147 -138.07 42.39 7.41
CA MET A 147 -137.34 41.75 6.31
C MET A 147 -136.21 42.64 5.79
N ALA A 148 -136.42 43.95 5.66
CA ALA A 148 -135.38 44.89 5.28
C ALA A 148 -134.29 45.06 6.37
N GLU A 149 -134.64 44.91 7.65
CA GLU A 149 -133.66 44.84 8.73
C GLU A 149 -132.89 43.52 8.75
N LEU A 150 -133.54 42.38 8.49
CA LEU A 150 -132.87 41.09 8.36
C LEU A 150 -131.90 41.09 7.19
N GLN A 151 -132.30 41.62 6.03
CA GLN A 151 -131.41 41.76 4.88
C GLN A 151 -130.19 42.61 5.24
N LYS A 152 -130.38 43.78 5.86
CA LYS A 152 -129.26 44.62 6.34
C LYS A 152 -128.36 43.93 7.37
N LYS A 153 -128.89 43.01 8.18
CA LYS A 153 -128.10 42.19 9.13
C LYS A 153 -127.33 41.10 8.39
N TYR A 154 -127.96 40.44 7.42
CA TYR A 154 -127.33 39.45 6.56
C TYR A 154 -126.19 40.06 5.74
N ASP A 155 -126.43 41.17 5.02
CA ASP A 155 -125.41 41.85 4.21
C ASP A 155 -124.21 42.31 5.07
N ARG A 156 -124.45 42.74 6.32
CA ARG A 156 -123.39 43.09 7.28
C ARG A 156 -122.62 41.88 7.79
N LEU A 157 -123.31 40.78 8.09
CA LEU A 157 -122.65 39.54 8.52
C LEU A 157 -121.82 38.95 7.38
N LYS A 158 -122.31 39.00 6.15
CA LYS A 158 -121.58 38.56 4.96
C LYS A 158 -120.35 39.41 4.68
N LEU A 159 -120.45 40.74 4.78
CA LEU A 159 -119.28 41.62 4.67
C LEU A 159 -118.26 41.36 5.78
N ALA A 160 -118.70 41.09 7.01
CA ALA A 160 -117.81 40.72 8.10
C ALA A 160 -117.17 39.33 7.89
N GLU A 161 -117.90 38.37 7.33
CA GLU A 161 -117.41 37.05 6.93
C GLU A 161 -116.32 37.18 5.84
N GLU A 162 -116.59 37.93 4.77
CA GLU A 162 -115.61 38.26 3.72
C GLU A 162 -114.37 38.98 4.30
N ASP A 163 -114.55 39.97 5.20
CA ASP A 163 -113.44 40.66 5.88
C ASP A 163 -112.62 39.71 6.77
N PHE A 164 -113.25 38.73 7.44
CA PHE A 164 -112.55 37.73 8.26
C PHE A 164 -111.85 36.67 7.41
N GLU A 165 -112.43 36.24 6.29
CA GLU A 165 -111.77 35.35 5.33
C GLU A 165 -110.52 36.01 4.74
N ASN A 166 -110.62 37.28 4.33
CA ASN A 166 -109.47 38.07 3.86
C ASN A 166 -108.36 38.17 4.93
N GLN A 167 -108.73 38.48 6.18
CA GLN A 167 -107.78 38.49 7.30
C GLN A 167 -107.14 37.12 7.54
N ILE A 168 -107.90 36.02 7.40
CA ILE A 168 -107.37 34.66 7.52
C ILE A 168 -106.39 34.36 6.37
N THR A 169 -106.64 34.82 5.15
CA THR A 169 -105.68 34.66 4.04
C THR A 169 -104.42 35.50 4.24
N GLU A 170 -104.53 36.77 4.64
CA GLU A 170 -103.36 37.61 4.93
C GLU A 170 -102.51 37.08 6.08
N LEU A 171 -103.14 36.47 7.10
CA LEU A 171 -102.42 35.81 8.20
C LEU A 171 -101.76 34.49 7.77
N LYS A 172 -102.36 33.73 6.86
CA LYS A 172 -101.73 32.54 6.26
C LYS A 172 -100.50 32.93 5.44
N ASP A 173 -100.62 33.91 4.55
CA ASP A 173 -99.49 34.41 3.75
C ASP A 173 -98.34 34.92 4.64
N GLN A 174 -98.66 35.58 5.77
CA GLN A 174 -97.67 35.98 6.77
C GLN A 174 -97.01 34.80 7.49
N VAL A 175 -97.76 33.73 7.79
CA VAL A 175 -97.23 32.50 8.39
C VAL A 175 -96.32 31.78 7.38
N ASP A 176 -96.75 31.60 6.14
CA ASP A 176 -95.95 30.93 5.09
C ASP A 176 -94.66 31.71 4.79
N ALA A 177 -94.72 33.05 4.75
CA ALA A 177 -93.54 33.89 4.63
C ALA A 177 -92.61 33.81 5.86
N ALA A 178 -93.16 33.65 7.06
CA ALA A 178 -92.38 33.45 8.28
C ALA A 178 -91.70 32.07 8.30
N VAL A 179 -92.39 31.00 7.88
CA VAL A 179 -91.84 29.64 7.77
C VAL A 179 -90.72 29.61 6.72
N GLY A 180 -90.91 30.18 5.54
CA GLY A 180 -89.85 30.25 4.52
C GLY A 180 -88.63 31.11 4.94
N ALA A 181 -88.83 32.11 5.80
CA ALA A 181 -87.73 32.85 6.42
C ALA A 181 -87.01 32.02 7.50
N GLU A 182 -87.75 31.23 8.29
CA GLU A 182 -87.21 30.31 9.29
C GLU A 182 -86.35 29.21 8.64
N GLU A 183 -86.83 28.56 7.56
CA GLU A 183 -86.06 27.58 6.78
C GLU A 183 -84.75 28.17 6.22
N MET A 184 -84.79 29.42 5.71
CA MET A 184 -83.59 30.09 5.21
C MET A 184 -82.61 30.41 6.34
N VAL A 185 -83.11 30.84 7.50
CA VAL A 185 -82.28 31.09 8.69
C VAL A 185 -81.68 29.78 9.20
N GLU A 186 -82.43 28.68 9.24
CA GLU A 186 -81.92 27.36 9.62
C GLU A 186 -80.80 26.91 8.68
N HIS A 187 -81.02 26.98 7.35
CA HIS A 187 -80.01 26.60 6.36
C HIS A 187 -78.75 27.47 6.44
N LEU A 188 -78.89 28.80 6.59
CA LEU A 188 -77.76 29.70 6.78
C LEU A 188 -77.03 29.45 8.12
N THR A 189 -77.75 29.12 9.18
CA THR A 189 -77.18 28.82 10.50
C THR A 189 -76.41 27.51 10.47
N ALA A 190 -76.97 26.45 9.89
CA ALA A 190 -76.30 25.18 9.67
C ALA A 190 -75.03 25.33 8.82
N LYS A 191 -75.08 26.17 7.77
CA LYS A 191 -73.92 26.46 6.93
C LYS A 191 -72.86 27.29 7.65
N ASN A 192 -73.24 28.26 8.48
CA ASN A 192 -72.29 29.00 9.32
C ASN A 192 -71.62 28.08 10.33
N LEU A 193 -72.38 27.23 11.03
CA LEU A 193 -71.84 26.23 11.97
C LEU A 193 -70.81 25.32 11.28
N SER A 194 -71.14 24.78 10.09
CA SER A 194 -70.22 23.97 9.30
C SER A 194 -68.94 24.72 8.90
N LEU A 195 -69.04 26.00 8.50
CA LEU A 195 -67.88 26.80 8.12
C LEU A 195 -67.04 27.23 9.35
N GLU A 196 -67.67 27.45 10.50
CA GLU A 196 -66.97 27.70 11.77
C GLU A 196 -66.24 26.45 12.28
N GLU A 197 -66.79 25.26 12.09
CA GLU A 197 -66.13 23.98 12.38
C GLU A 197 -64.94 23.74 11.44
N GLU A 198 -65.11 23.95 10.13
CA GLU A 198 -64.00 23.88 9.15
C GLU A 198 -62.89 24.91 9.45
N LEU A 199 -63.25 26.15 9.77
CA LEU A 199 -62.29 27.18 10.17
C LEU A 199 -61.56 26.82 11.46
N ARG A 200 -62.26 26.27 12.46
CA ARG A 200 -61.66 25.86 13.73
C ARG A 200 -60.67 24.72 13.52
N ALA A 201 -61.03 23.70 12.72
CA ALA A 201 -60.13 22.61 12.37
C ALA A 201 -58.90 23.10 11.58
N LEU A 202 -59.09 24.02 10.61
CA LEU A 202 -57.98 24.63 9.89
C LEU A 202 -57.06 25.44 10.82
N MET A 203 -57.61 26.21 11.74
CA MET A 203 -56.83 26.96 12.74
C MET A 203 -56.02 26.04 13.66
N GLU A 204 -56.62 24.94 14.13
CA GLU A 204 -55.93 23.90 14.92
C GLU A 204 -54.75 23.30 14.12
N THR A 205 -54.96 22.93 12.85
CA THR A 205 -53.85 22.42 12.01
C THR A 205 -52.77 23.47 11.75
N ILE A 206 -53.11 24.76 11.66
CA ILE A 206 -52.12 25.84 11.53
C ILE A 206 -51.30 25.97 12.81
N GLU A 207 -51.94 25.90 13.98
CA GLU A 207 -51.25 25.95 15.27
C GLU A 207 -50.29 24.75 15.44
N ASP A 208 -50.72 23.54 15.06
CA ASP A 208 -49.85 22.35 15.01
C ASP A 208 -48.65 22.52 14.08
N PHE A 209 -48.85 23.10 12.88
CA PHE A 209 -47.75 23.38 11.95
C PHE A 209 -46.80 24.47 12.46
N GLU A 210 -47.29 25.48 13.18
CA GLU A 210 -46.45 26.49 13.81
C GLU A 210 -45.64 25.91 14.98
N GLN A 211 -46.24 25.05 15.80
CA GLN A 211 -45.52 24.30 16.84
C GLN A 211 -44.45 23.39 16.25
N MET A 212 -44.75 22.65 15.18
CA MET A 212 -43.78 21.82 14.47
C MET A 212 -42.63 22.67 13.90
N ARG A 213 -42.91 23.85 13.33
CA ARG A 213 -41.87 24.75 12.81
C ARG A 213 -40.93 25.24 13.92
N VAL A 214 -41.46 25.56 15.10
CA VAL A 214 -40.64 25.97 16.27
C VAL A 214 -39.73 24.82 16.72
N VAL A 215 -40.24 23.58 16.77
CA VAL A 215 -39.43 22.40 17.11
C VAL A 215 -38.34 22.14 16.06
N ASP A 216 -38.64 22.32 14.76
CA ASP A 216 -37.64 22.22 13.69
C ASP A 216 -36.56 23.32 13.80
N GLU A 217 -36.94 24.56 14.13
CA GLU A 217 -36.01 25.68 14.37
C GLU A 217 -35.07 25.38 15.57
N GLU A 218 -35.61 24.86 16.68
CA GLU A 218 -34.82 24.43 17.85
C GLU A 218 -33.87 23.26 17.53
N LEU A 219 -34.36 22.26 16.79
CA LEU A 219 -33.56 21.11 16.37
C LEU A 219 -32.42 21.53 15.42
N GLN A 220 -32.68 22.49 14.53
CA GLN A 220 -31.69 23.02 13.60
C GLN A 220 -30.59 23.81 14.32
N GLU A 221 -30.91 24.64 15.32
CA GLU A 221 -29.90 25.35 16.09
C GLU A 221 -29.08 24.38 16.97
N SER A 222 -29.71 23.38 17.58
CA SER A 222 -29.03 22.30 18.31
C SER A 222 -28.07 21.49 17.41
N SER A 223 -28.50 21.15 16.19
CA SER A 223 -27.62 20.50 15.20
C SER A 223 -26.45 21.40 14.78
N ARG A 224 -26.65 22.72 14.73
CA ARG A 224 -25.62 23.70 14.35
C ARG A 224 -24.62 23.94 15.49
N GLU A 225 -25.07 23.93 16.74
CA GLU A 225 -24.21 24.02 17.91
C GLU A 225 -23.33 22.77 18.06
N THR A 226 -23.91 21.58 17.97
CA THR A 226 -23.16 20.30 18.00
C THR A 226 -22.16 20.18 16.85
N GLU A 227 -22.51 20.61 15.62
CA GLU A 227 -21.55 20.67 14.51
C GLU A 227 -20.34 21.59 14.83
N LYS A 228 -20.61 22.73 15.47
CA LYS A 228 -19.59 23.71 15.85
C LYS A 228 -18.67 23.17 16.95
N GLU A 229 -19.20 22.45 17.94
CA GLU A 229 -18.41 21.76 18.97
C GLU A 229 -17.48 20.69 18.35
N LEU A 230 -18.03 19.83 17.48
CA LEU A 230 -17.25 18.80 16.78
C LEU A 230 -16.14 19.40 15.90
N ARG A 231 -16.39 20.55 15.25
CA ARG A 231 -15.35 21.30 14.52
C ARG A 231 -14.24 21.80 15.46
N MET A 232 -14.58 22.36 16.63
CA MET A 232 -13.58 22.81 17.61
C MET A 232 -12.75 21.65 18.18
N GLU A 233 -13.37 20.49 18.43
CA GLU A 233 -12.63 19.29 18.85
C GLU A 233 -11.72 18.78 17.73
N LEU A 234 -12.19 18.78 16.48
CA LEU A 234 -11.38 18.41 15.32
C LEU A 234 -10.16 19.33 15.16
N ASP A 235 -10.31 20.65 15.35
CA ASP A 235 -9.20 21.60 15.35
C ASP A 235 -8.22 21.34 16.52
N ARG A 236 -8.75 21.08 17.72
CA ARG A 236 -7.95 20.69 18.91
C ARG A 236 -7.10 19.44 18.63
N MET A 237 -7.69 18.41 18.01
CA MET A 237 -6.99 17.18 17.66
C MET A 237 -5.95 17.39 16.55
N HIS A 238 -6.22 18.24 15.55
CA HIS A 238 -5.22 18.63 14.54
C HIS A 238 -4.03 19.38 15.14
N GLY A 239 -4.27 20.24 16.14
CA GLY A 239 -3.20 20.88 16.93
C GLY A 239 -2.31 19.84 17.61
N GLN A 240 -2.91 18.90 18.34
CA GLN A 240 -2.18 17.82 19.03
C GLN A 240 -1.38 16.92 18.06
N ILE A 241 -1.96 16.56 16.91
CA ILE A 241 -1.27 15.78 15.87
C ILE A 241 -0.05 16.56 15.33
N THR A 242 -0.17 17.87 15.16
CA THR A 242 0.91 18.73 14.65
C THR A 242 2.05 18.84 15.66
N GLU A 243 1.73 19.02 16.94
CA GLU A 243 2.72 19.03 18.02
C GLU A 243 3.45 17.68 18.13
N LEU A 244 2.73 16.56 18.14
CA LEU A 244 3.32 15.22 18.20
C LEU A 244 4.25 14.94 16.99
N LYS A 245 3.87 15.39 15.78
CA LYS A 245 4.74 15.31 14.60
C LYS A 245 6.04 16.11 14.78
N GLN A 246 5.97 17.31 15.37
CA GLN A 246 7.15 18.13 15.64
C GLN A 246 8.05 17.50 16.71
N GLN A 247 7.46 16.96 17.79
CA GLN A 247 8.20 16.21 18.82
C GLN A 247 8.90 14.97 18.23
N LEU A 248 8.24 14.23 17.33
CA LEU A 248 8.81 13.08 16.63
C LEU A 248 9.96 13.49 15.69
N GLN A 249 9.85 14.59 14.96
CA GLN A 249 10.97 15.13 14.15
C GLN A 249 12.18 15.49 15.01
N LEU A 250 11.96 16.15 16.16
CA LEU A 250 13.03 16.48 17.11
C LEU A 250 13.67 15.22 17.73
N ALA A 251 12.88 14.19 18.01
CA ALA A 251 13.38 12.90 18.49
C ALA A 251 14.25 12.20 17.42
N ASN A 252 13.80 12.17 16.16
CA ASN A 252 14.55 11.57 15.05
C ASN A 252 15.88 12.30 14.79
N SER A 253 15.90 13.64 14.86
CA SER A 253 17.16 14.40 14.76
C SER A 253 18.15 13.98 15.85
N ARG A 254 17.69 13.86 17.10
CA ARG A 254 18.53 13.42 18.23
C ARG A 254 19.01 11.98 18.08
N ILE A 255 18.26 11.12 17.40
CA ILE A 255 18.67 9.75 17.08
C ILE A 255 19.81 9.78 16.05
N ALA A 256 19.64 10.51 14.94
CA ALA A 256 20.67 10.65 13.91
C ALA A 256 22.00 11.25 14.45
N ASP A 257 21.92 12.26 15.33
CA ASP A 257 23.10 12.84 16.00
C ASP A 257 23.83 11.80 16.88
N ARG A 258 23.08 10.95 17.58
CA ARG A 258 23.62 9.86 18.41
C ARG A 258 24.21 8.75 17.57
N GLU A 259 23.57 8.36 16.47
CA GLU A 259 24.08 7.36 15.52
C GLU A 259 25.39 7.82 14.88
N SER A 260 25.48 9.09 14.45
CA SER A 260 26.74 9.69 13.97
C SER A 260 27.84 9.66 15.04
N THR A 261 27.48 9.92 16.30
CA THR A 261 28.42 9.88 17.43
C THR A 261 28.89 8.45 17.73
N ILE A 262 27.98 7.47 17.71
CA ILE A 262 28.30 6.03 17.86
C ILE A 262 29.20 5.55 16.72
N GLY A 263 28.94 5.98 15.47
CA GLY A 263 29.80 5.66 14.32
C GLY A 263 31.25 6.13 14.52
N LYS A 264 31.45 7.35 15.04
CA LYS A 264 32.79 7.87 15.37
C LYS A 264 33.47 7.06 16.48
N PHE A 265 32.74 6.67 17.53
CA PHE A 265 33.28 5.82 18.58
C PHE A 265 33.66 4.41 18.06
N ARG A 266 32.85 3.81 17.18
CA ARG A 266 33.16 2.54 16.52
C ARG A 266 34.43 2.64 15.69
N GLN A 267 34.56 3.67 14.84
CA GLN A 267 35.77 3.93 14.06
C GLN A 267 37.02 4.11 14.94
N GLN A 268 36.91 4.89 16.03
CA GLN A 268 38.02 5.06 16.97
C GLN A 268 38.39 3.76 17.68
N THR A 269 37.40 2.92 18.01
CA THR A 269 37.61 1.62 18.65
C THR A 269 38.34 0.66 17.70
N ALA A 270 37.91 0.60 16.43
CA ALA A 270 38.58 -0.20 15.40
C ALA A 270 40.04 0.21 15.22
N SER A 271 40.33 1.52 15.08
CA SER A 271 41.71 2.01 14.95
C SER A 271 42.59 1.74 16.18
N LEU A 272 42.01 1.73 17.39
CA LEU A 272 42.73 1.35 18.61
C LEU A 272 42.99 -0.17 18.67
N LEU A 273 42.05 -1.00 18.21
CA LEU A 273 42.23 -2.45 18.11
C LEU A 273 43.30 -2.83 17.08
N GLU A 274 43.33 -2.15 15.94
CA GLU A 274 44.38 -2.27 14.92
C GLU A 274 45.77 -1.97 15.52
N GLN A 275 45.93 -0.81 16.17
CA GLN A 275 47.17 -0.43 16.85
C GLN A 275 47.59 -1.45 17.93
N ILE A 276 46.64 -1.98 18.71
CA ILE A 276 46.92 -3.04 19.70
C ILE A 276 47.45 -4.31 19.02
N GLN A 277 46.88 -4.69 17.87
CA GLN A 277 47.35 -5.85 17.12
C GLN A 277 48.74 -5.60 16.52
N ASP A 278 49.01 -4.40 16.00
CA ASP A 278 50.34 -4.01 15.54
C ASP A 278 51.41 -4.13 16.63
N TYR A 279 51.13 -3.65 17.84
CA TYR A 279 52.06 -3.80 18.96
C TYR A 279 52.24 -5.27 19.37
N LYS A 280 51.19 -6.10 19.38
CA LYS A 280 51.31 -7.54 19.64
C LYS A 280 52.21 -8.23 18.59
N ASP A 281 52.04 -7.91 17.32
CA ASP A 281 52.79 -8.54 16.23
C ASP A 281 54.27 -8.15 16.27
N GLN A 282 54.56 -6.84 16.49
CA GLN A 282 55.92 -6.36 16.72
C GLN A 282 56.57 -7.04 17.93
N LEU A 283 55.82 -7.20 19.04
CA LEU A 283 56.30 -7.91 20.22
C LEU A 283 56.58 -9.39 19.93
N SER A 284 55.72 -10.10 19.20
CA SER A 284 55.93 -11.50 18.80
C SER A 284 57.19 -11.65 17.96
N ILE A 285 57.34 -10.84 16.91
CA ILE A 285 58.52 -10.83 16.02
C ILE A 285 59.81 -10.53 16.82
N LEU A 286 59.77 -9.65 17.82
CA LEU A 286 60.93 -9.29 18.64
C LEU A 286 61.21 -10.26 19.81
N THR A 287 60.23 -11.04 20.25
CA THR A 287 60.33 -11.88 21.47
C THR A 287 60.68 -13.33 21.17
N GLU A 288 60.25 -13.89 20.04
CA GLU A 288 60.65 -15.25 19.67
C GLU A 288 62.17 -15.43 19.44
N PRO A 289 62.91 -14.52 18.76
CA PRO A 289 64.37 -14.60 18.74
C PRO A 289 65.01 -14.40 20.13
N LYS A 290 64.31 -13.82 21.12
CA LYS A 290 64.78 -13.77 22.52
C LYS A 290 64.50 -15.06 23.30
N LYS A 291 63.44 -15.81 22.99
CA LYS A 291 63.14 -17.11 23.65
C LYS A 291 64.22 -18.16 23.39
N ASN A 292 64.88 -18.11 22.23
CA ASN A 292 66.04 -18.95 21.91
C ASN A 292 67.37 -18.39 22.45
N ILE A 293 67.39 -17.18 23.01
CA ILE A 293 68.54 -16.52 23.62
C ILE A 293 68.16 -16.09 25.06
N SER A 294 67.66 -17.04 25.83
CA SER A 294 67.43 -16.85 27.26
C SER A 294 68.77 -16.91 28.00
N ASN A 295 69.44 -15.76 28.12
CA ASN A 295 69.87 -15.23 29.42
C ASN A 295 70.51 -13.84 29.31
N GLU A 296 70.20 -13.02 30.32
CA GLU A 296 70.81 -11.73 30.70
C GLU A 296 70.64 -10.48 29.80
N ASN A 297 70.04 -9.46 30.46
CA ASN A 297 70.26 -8.00 30.35
C ASN A 297 69.11 -7.14 29.79
N GLU A 298 68.42 -6.45 30.71
CA GLU A 298 67.39 -5.44 30.41
C GLU A 298 67.96 -4.09 29.92
N ASN A 299 69.28 -3.87 30.05
CA ASN A 299 69.97 -2.65 29.58
C ASN A 299 70.02 -2.51 28.03
N LEU A 300 69.70 -3.58 27.29
CA LEU A 300 69.90 -3.67 25.84
C LEU A 300 69.02 -2.76 24.97
N ILE A 301 68.03 -2.04 25.51
CA ILE A 301 67.15 -1.17 24.71
C ILE A 301 67.88 0.10 24.27
N SER A 302 68.64 0.71 25.18
CA SER A 302 69.57 1.82 24.88
C SER A 302 70.57 1.38 23.81
N ASP A 303 71.28 0.28 24.10
CA ASP A 303 72.39 -0.18 23.28
C ASP A 303 71.93 -0.68 21.91
N ARG A 304 70.72 -1.22 21.76
CA ARG A 304 70.14 -1.56 20.45
C ARG A 304 69.97 -0.34 19.55
N SER A 305 69.63 0.84 20.08
CA SER A 305 69.54 2.05 19.25
C SER A 305 70.91 2.52 18.76
N VAL A 306 71.93 2.45 19.62
CA VAL A 306 73.33 2.79 19.29
C VAL A 306 73.95 1.74 18.34
N LEU A 307 73.64 0.46 18.51
CA LEU A 307 74.08 -0.62 17.62
C LEU A 307 73.37 -0.57 16.26
N ALA A 308 72.07 -0.23 16.21
CA ALA A 308 71.36 -0.06 14.96
C ALA A 308 71.90 1.13 14.16
N THR A 309 72.14 2.27 14.81
CA THR A 309 72.76 3.44 14.15
C THR A 309 74.22 3.19 13.76
N SER A 310 75.01 2.50 14.59
CA SER A 310 76.37 2.06 14.25
C SER A 310 76.38 1.11 13.04
N ARG A 311 75.44 0.16 12.97
CA ARG A 311 75.28 -0.75 11.84
C ARG A 311 74.87 -0.01 10.56
N GLN A 312 73.93 0.92 10.64
CA GLN A 312 73.58 1.80 9.51
C GLN A 312 74.76 2.64 9.02
N MET A 313 75.61 3.12 9.94
CA MET A 313 76.86 3.82 9.57
C MET A 313 77.86 2.90 8.88
N ALA A 314 78.02 1.66 9.34
CA ALA A 314 78.87 0.67 8.68
C ALA A 314 78.36 0.33 7.27
N GLU A 315 77.08 -0.01 7.13
CA GLU A 315 76.44 -0.29 5.83
C GLU A 315 76.52 0.91 4.86
N LEU A 316 76.43 2.15 5.38
CA LEU A 316 76.65 3.37 4.59
C LEU A 316 78.11 3.54 4.14
N VAL A 317 79.08 3.29 5.03
CA VAL A 317 80.52 3.37 4.71
C VAL A 317 80.89 2.32 3.67
N ASP A 318 80.48 1.06 3.86
CA ASP A 318 80.71 -0.03 2.90
C ASP A 318 80.07 0.28 1.55
N SER A 319 78.87 0.88 1.54
CA SER A 319 78.20 1.36 0.32
C SER A 319 79.00 2.46 -0.41
N GLN A 320 79.62 3.40 0.31
CA GLN A 320 80.51 4.40 -0.31
C GLN A 320 81.83 3.78 -0.81
N LEU A 321 82.41 2.80 -0.09
CA LEU A 321 83.62 2.09 -0.52
C LEU A 321 83.34 1.29 -1.81
N CYS A 322 82.30 0.47 -1.82
CA CYS A 322 81.82 -0.24 -3.02
C CYS A 322 81.53 0.71 -4.19
N LYS A 323 81.04 1.92 -3.92
CA LYS A 323 80.83 2.95 -4.97
C LYS A 323 82.15 3.45 -5.56
N ILE A 324 83.18 3.66 -4.74
CA ILE A 324 84.52 4.07 -5.20
C ILE A 324 85.12 2.95 -6.07
N GLU A 325 85.12 1.70 -5.60
CA GLU A 325 85.61 0.53 -6.34
C GLU A 325 84.85 0.32 -7.67
N LEU A 326 83.54 0.56 -7.68
CA LEU A 326 82.72 0.53 -8.89
C LEU A 326 83.05 1.67 -9.86
N GLU A 327 83.34 2.87 -9.38
CA GLU A 327 83.79 3.98 -10.23
C GLU A 327 85.18 3.72 -10.83
N ASP A 328 86.12 3.15 -10.06
CA ASP A 328 87.44 2.77 -10.55
C ASP A 328 87.36 1.63 -11.57
N SER A 329 86.57 0.59 -11.29
CA SER A 329 86.29 -0.49 -12.25
C SER A 329 85.64 0.02 -13.54
N ARG A 330 84.80 1.08 -13.46
CA ARG A 330 84.22 1.75 -14.63
C ARG A 330 85.26 2.56 -15.41
N ARG A 331 86.17 3.28 -14.73
CA ARG A 331 87.29 4.01 -15.35
C ARG A 331 88.23 3.04 -16.06
N GLU A 332 88.59 1.93 -15.42
CA GLU A 332 89.38 0.85 -16.03
C GLU A 332 88.70 0.30 -17.28
N ASN A 333 87.40 -0.02 -17.21
CA ASN A 333 86.63 -0.45 -18.39
C ASN A 333 86.55 0.62 -19.49
N GLN A 334 86.54 1.92 -19.16
CA GLN A 334 86.61 2.99 -20.14
C GLN A 334 87.99 3.06 -20.81
N PHE A 335 89.09 2.88 -20.06
CA PHE A 335 90.43 2.81 -20.62
C PHE A 335 90.61 1.56 -21.50
N LEU A 336 90.16 0.40 -21.04
CA LEU A 336 90.18 -0.84 -21.83
C LEU A 336 89.40 -0.69 -23.14
N ARG A 337 88.26 0.02 -23.14
CA ARG A 337 87.46 0.31 -24.35
C ARG A 337 88.23 1.05 -25.44
N ILE A 338 89.27 1.83 -25.11
CA ILE A 338 90.09 2.57 -26.09
C ILE A 338 91.01 1.63 -26.90
N PHE A 339 91.31 0.42 -26.39
CA PHE A 339 92.18 -0.55 -27.05
C PHE A 339 91.45 -1.49 -28.03
N PHE A 340 90.12 -1.42 -28.13
CA PHE A 340 89.34 -2.20 -29.09
C PHE A 340 89.03 -1.39 -30.36
N SER A 341 88.87 -2.05 -31.50
CA SER A 341 88.48 -1.40 -32.76
C SER A 341 87.02 -0.91 -32.75
N ASP A 342 86.67 0.02 -33.63
CA ASP A 342 85.30 0.54 -33.75
C ASP A 342 84.26 -0.59 -34.02
N ASP A 343 84.67 -1.67 -34.68
CA ASP A 343 83.85 -2.88 -34.90
C ASP A 343 83.40 -3.60 -33.62
N PHE A 344 84.08 -3.36 -32.48
CA PHE A 344 83.66 -3.85 -31.17
C PHE A 344 82.38 -3.16 -30.66
N ALA A 345 82.15 -1.91 -31.08
CA ALA A 345 81.06 -1.06 -30.61
C ALA A 345 79.84 -1.03 -31.55
N ASN A 346 79.94 -1.60 -32.75
CA ASN A 346 78.84 -1.73 -33.70
C ASN A 346 77.69 -2.60 -33.14
N THR A 347 76.45 -2.30 -33.56
CA THR A 347 75.24 -3.01 -33.12
C THR A 347 75.30 -4.51 -33.46
N GLY A 348 75.11 -5.37 -32.47
CA GLY A 348 75.29 -6.82 -32.60
C GLY A 348 76.76 -7.28 -32.60
N GLY A 349 77.70 -6.37 -32.33
CA GLY A 349 79.12 -6.67 -32.15
C GLY A 349 79.46 -7.17 -30.74
N ASP A 350 80.73 -7.42 -30.50
CA ASP A 350 81.23 -8.06 -29.27
C ASP A 350 80.83 -7.33 -27.98
N SER A 351 80.77 -5.99 -27.98
CA SER A 351 80.29 -5.23 -26.81
C SER A 351 78.82 -5.52 -26.49
N ASP A 352 77.99 -5.89 -27.47
CA ASP A 352 76.60 -6.25 -27.23
C ASP A 352 76.48 -7.67 -26.66
N CYS A 353 77.29 -8.61 -27.16
CA CYS A 353 77.40 -9.98 -26.64
C CYS A 353 77.78 -10.00 -25.15
N ILE A 354 78.76 -9.20 -24.74
CA ILE A 354 79.18 -9.04 -23.33
C ILE A 354 78.01 -8.45 -22.50
N MET A 355 77.38 -7.38 -23.00
CA MET A 355 76.30 -6.71 -22.27
C MET A 355 75.08 -7.60 -22.07
N VAL A 356 74.71 -8.41 -23.08
CA VAL A 356 73.62 -9.40 -22.98
C VAL A 356 73.91 -10.42 -21.89
N ASN A 357 75.10 -11.03 -21.83
CA ASN A 357 75.45 -12.00 -20.79
C ASN A 357 75.33 -11.40 -19.37
N LEU A 358 75.75 -10.15 -19.20
CA LEU A 358 75.65 -9.42 -17.94
C LEU A 358 74.22 -9.03 -17.55
N VAL A 359 73.31 -8.78 -18.51
CA VAL A 359 71.93 -8.36 -18.21
C VAL A 359 71.13 -9.47 -17.53
N PHE A 360 71.25 -10.74 -17.98
CA PHE A 360 70.54 -11.85 -17.35
C PHE A 360 70.96 -12.05 -15.89
N LYS A 361 72.28 -12.09 -15.62
CA LYS A 361 72.83 -12.13 -14.25
C LYS A 361 72.33 -10.95 -13.40
N ARG A 362 72.39 -9.72 -13.93
CA ARG A 362 71.92 -8.52 -13.24
C ARG A 362 70.43 -8.55 -12.90
N LEU A 363 69.59 -9.04 -13.81
CA LEU A 363 68.14 -9.17 -13.58
C LEU A 363 67.82 -10.24 -12.52
N ILE A 364 68.55 -11.35 -12.51
CA ILE A 364 68.41 -12.41 -11.51
C ILE A 364 68.77 -11.91 -10.11
N GLU A 365 69.93 -11.27 -9.94
CA GLU A 365 70.33 -10.76 -8.62
C GLU A 365 69.40 -9.62 -8.16
N LYS A 366 68.92 -8.77 -9.08
CA LYS A 366 67.85 -7.80 -8.78
C LYS A 366 66.56 -8.47 -8.31
N ALA A 367 66.14 -9.58 -8.92
CA ALA A 367 64.91 -10.27 -8.53
C ALA A 367 65.04 -10.95 -7.15
N LYS A 368 66.19 -11.58 -6.85
CA LYS A 368 66.48 -12.12 -5.51
C LYS A 368 66.45 -11.02 -4.44
N LEU A 369 67.11 -9.91 -4.71
CA LEU A 369 67.21 -8.80 -3.78
C LEU A 369 65.84 -8.10 -3.58
N LEU A 370 64.94 -8.09 -4.59
CA LEU A 370 63.54 -7.74 -4.36
C LEU A 370 62.81 -8.72 -3.44
N ILE A 371 63.03 -10.04 -3.56
CA ILE A 371 62.44 -11.04 -2.66
C ILE A 371 62.87 -10.77 -1.21
N GLU A 372 64.13 -10.40 -0.98
CA GLU A 372 64.64 -10.03 0.36
C GLU A 372 63.94 -8.78 0.91
N TYR A 373 63.85 -7.69 0.13
CA TYR A 373 63.17 -6.46 0.57
C TYR A 373 61.66 -6.65 0.78
N VAL A 374 60.97 -7.41 -0.07
CA VAL A 374 59.52 -7.67 0.07
C VAL A 374 59.21 -8.49 1.33
N ASN A 375 60.03 -9.49 1.66
CA ASN A 375 59.93 -10.19 2.95
C ASN A 375 60.27 -9.29 4.16
N GLY A 376 61.19 -8.34 3.99
CA GLY A 376 61.58 -7.39 5.04
C GLY A 376 60.52 -6.34 5.35
N ILE A 377 59.74 -5.89 4.35
CA ILE A 377 58.66 -4.92 4.52
C ILE A 377 57.41 -5.56 5.13
N PHE A 378 57.09 -6.79 4.70
CA PHE A 378 55.93 -7.55 5.18
C PHE A 378 56.36 -8.79 5.98
N PRO A 379 57.00 -8.61 7.16
CA PRO A 379 57.45 -9.74 7.98
C PRO A 379 56.23 -10.53 8.49
N ARG A 380 56.33 -11.85 8.48
CA ARG A 380 55.26 -12.73 9.00
C ARG A 380 55.41 -12.93 10.50
N VAL A 381 54.27 -13.08 11.18
CA VAL A 381 54.25 -13.48 12.59
C VAL A 381 54.55 -14.98 12.69
N PRO A 382 55.47 -15.44 13.57
CA PRO A 382 55.84 -16.86 13.64
C PRO A 382 54.70 -17.80 14.08
N GLN A 383 53.70 -17.26 14.79
CA GLN A 383 52.51 -17.97 15.26
C GLN A 383 51.48 -18.26 14.15
N GLY A 384 51.81 -17.95 12.89
CA GLY A 384 50.88 -17.99 11.78
C GLY A 384 49.92 -16.79 11.78
N VAL A 385 48.94 -16.85 10.88
CA VAL A 385 47.94 -15.79 10.72
C VAL A 385 46.72 -16.07 11.59
N GLN A 386 46.19 -15.00 12.20
CA GLN A 386 45.08 -15.03 13.15
C GLN A 386 43.90 -14.22 12.60
N ARG A 387 42.69 -14.38 13.17
CA ARG A 387 41.49 -13.66 12.70
C ARG A 387 41.68 -12.15 12.85
N GLU A 388 42.38 -11.70 13.89
CA GLU A 388 42.75 -10.31 14.12
C GLU A 388 43.54 -9.68 12.95
N HIS A 389 44.37 -10.46 12.24
CA HIS A 389 45.11 -9.99 11.07
C HIS A 389 44.26 -9.85 9.79
N LEU A 390 42.99 -10.26 9.85
CA LEU A 390 42.04 -10.29 8.72
C LEU A 390 40.87 -9.31 8.93
N PHE A 391 40.44 -9.15 10.18
CA PHE A 391 39.28 -8.31 10.55
C PHE A 391 39.67 -7.02 11.28
N LEU A 392 40.87 -6.94 11.89
CA LEU A 392 41.34 -5.75 12.63
C LEU A 392 42.54 -5.04 11.99
N SER A 393 43.16 -5.59 10.94
CA SER A 393 44.24 -4.93 10.21
C SER A 393 44.35 -5.43 8.76
N HIS A 394 45.10 -4.70 7.92
CA HIS A 394 45.31 -5.03 6.51
C HIS A 394 46.37 -6.13 6.24
N LYS A 395 46.90 -6.78 7.29
CA LYS A 395 48.04 -7.71 7.18
C LYS A 395 47.76 -8.96 6.35
N GLY A 396 46.53 -9.47 6.38
CA GLY A 396 46.12 -10.59 5.54
C GLY A 396 46.33 -10.35 4.04
N GLU A 397 45.96 -9.15 3.55
CA GLU A 397 46.17 -8.75 2.16
C GLU A 397 47.64 -8.47 1.86
N GLN A 398 48.35 -7.81 2.78
CA GLN A 398 49.79 -7.54 2.64
C GLN A 398 50.64 -8.81 2.52
N TRP A 399 50.37 -9.84 3.32
CA TRP A 399 51.06 -11.12 3.22
C TRP A 399 50.68 -11.91 1.96
N SER A 400 49.43 -11.83 1.50
CA SER A 400 48.99 -12.41 0.21
C SER A 400 49.71 -11.76 -0.96
N TYR A 401 49.72 -10.43 -1.00
CA TYR A 401 50.44 -9.62 -1.98
C TYR A 401 51.94 -9.97 -2.01
N SER A 402 52.58 -9.99 -0.85
CA SER A 402 53.99 -10.35 -0.68
C SER A 402 54.30 -11.73 -1.26
N LEU A 403 53.52 -12.75 -0.89
CA LEU A 403 53.64 -14.12 -1.41
C LEU A 403 53.50 -14.20 -2.93
N LYS A 404 52.46 -13.57 -3.48
CA LYS A 404 52.20 -13.52 -4.93
C LYS A 404 53.31 -12.82 -5.70
N PHE A 405 53.85 -11.73 -5.17
CA PHE A 405 54.98 -11.00 -5.77
C PHE A 405 56.26 -11.85 -5.74
N ILE A 406 56.58 -12.47 -4.59
CA ILE A 406 57.72 -13.37 -4.42
C ILE A 406 57.64 -14.55 -5.41
N TYR A 407 56.46 -15.15 -5.58
CA TYR A 407 56.21 -16.20 -6.57
C TYR A 407 56.58 -15.75 -8.00
N TYR A 408 56.06 -14.60 -8.45
CA TYR A 408 56.38 -14.09 -9.79
C TYR A 408 57.87 -13.77 -9.96
N LEU A 409 58.56 -13.32 -8.91
CA LEU A 409 60.01 -13.12 -8.91
C LEU A 409 60.78 -14.45 -9.02
N TYR A 410 60.36 -15.53 -8.35
CA TYR A 410 60.96 -16.86 -8.53
C TYR A 410 60.71 -17.43 -9.94
N CYS A 411 59.51 -17.27 -10.49
CA CYS A 411 59.24 -17.62 -11.89
C CYS A 411 60.13 -16.85 -12.86
N LEU A 412 60.34 -15.55 -12.61
CA LEU A 412 61.23 -14.72 -13.41
C LEU A 412 62.69 -15.19 -13.31
N ILE A 413 63.20 -15.47 -12.10
CA ILE A 413 64.54 -16.03 -11.88
C ILE A 413 64.72 -17.33 -12.67
N SER A 414 63.76 -18.26 -12.58
CA SER A 414 63.78 -19.54 -13.29
C SER A 414 63.88 -19.39 -14.81
N VAL A 415 63.09 -18.48 -15.42
CA VAL A 415 63.15 -18.22 -16.86
C VAL A 415 64.45 -17.51 -17.25
N LEU A 416 64.87 -16.51 -16.48
CA LEU A 416 66.14 -15.80 -16.72
C LEU A 416 67.35 -16.75 -16.60
N ARG A 417 67.34 -17.69 -15.65
CA ARG A 417 68.40 -18.70 -15.47
C ARG A 417 68.48 -19.65 -16.66
N LYS A 418 67.33 -20.09 -17.20
CA LYS A 418 67.29 -20.86 -18.45
C LYS A 418 67.95 -20.08 -19.58
N CYS A 419 67.56 -18.82 -19.77
CA CYS A 419 68.14 -17.94 -20.79
C CYS A 419 69.65 -17.68 -20.54
N GLU A 420 70.11 -17.52 -19.29
CA GLU A 420 71.53 -17.37 -18.89
C GLU A 420 72.36 -18.61 -19.24
N ASN A 421 71.88 -19.79 -18.83
CA ASN A 421 72.58 -21.06 -19.02
C ASN A 421 72.69 -21.43 -20.50
N VAL A 422 71.66 -21.13 -21.29
CA VAL A 422 71.73 -21.29 -22.76
C VAL A 422 72.73 -20.31 -23.36
N LEU A 423 72.74 -19.03 -22.98
CA LEU A 423 73.72 -18.07 -23.49
C LEU A 423 75.18 -18.45 -23.19
N ASN A 424 75.45 -19.06 -22.03
CA ASN A 424 76.77 -19.58 -21.70
C ASN A 424 77.18 -20.81 -22.55
N ARG A 425 76.23 -21.51 -23.19
CA ARG A 425 76.42 -22.77 -23.94
C ARG A 425 76.17 -22.65 -25.45
N CYS A 426 75.56 -21.58 -25.92
CA CYS A 426 75.14 -21.41 -27.31
C CYS A 426 76.28 -21.33 -28.34
N SER A 427 75.93 -21.34 -29.63
CA SER A 427 76.89 -21.07 -30.70
C SER A 427 77.13 -19.57 -30.86
N VAL A 428 78.32 -19.21 -31.36
CA VAL A 428 78.72 -17.82 -31.66
C VAL A 428 77.69 -17.09 -32.53
N GLU A 429 77.15 -17.76 -33.55
CA GLU A 429 76.12 -17.20 -34.44
C GLU A 429 74.82 -16.86 -33.69
N ARG A 430 74.42 -17.70 -32.73
CA ARG A 430 73.21 -17.48 -31.93
C ARG A 430 73.44 -16.38 -30.89
N LEU A 431 74.63 -16.32 -30.29
CA LEU A 431 75.02 -15.22 -29.41
C LEU A 431 74.93 -13.87 -30.14
N ASN A 432 75.45 -13.77 -31.37
CA ASN A 432 75.38 -12.55 -32.17
C ASN A 432 73.93 -12.18 -32.57
N LYS A 433 73.06 -13.17 -32.87
CA LYS A 433 71.63 -12.93 -33.10
C LYS A 433 70.92 -12.38 -31.86
N VAL A 434 71.21 -12.91 -30.67
CA VAL A 434 70.65 -12.39 -29.41
C VAL A 434 71.26 -11.03 -29.05
N ALA A 435 72.52 -10.76 -29.38
CA ALA A 435 73.17 -9.48 -29.18
C ALA A 435 72.46 -8.33 -29.93
N GLN A 436 71.91 -8.58 -31.12
CA GLN A 436 71.08 -7.61 -31.84
C GLN A 436 69.81 -7.20 -31.06
N LEU A 437 69.30 -8.07 -30.18
CA LEU A 437 68.14 -7.81 -29.31
C LEU A 437 68.50 -7.13 -27.98
N ARG A 438 69.78 -6.71 -27.79
CA ARG A 438 70.26 -6.07 -26.55
C ARG A 438 69.38 -4.90 -26.09
N SER A 439 68.97 -4.04 -27.03
CA SER A 439 68.19 -2.83 -26.74
C SER A 439 66.81 -3.18 -26.15
N GLU A 440 66.15 -4.20 -26.69
CA GLU A 440 64.87 -4.71 -26.20
C GLU A 440 65.02 -5.34 -24.82
N ILE A 441 65.97 -6.27 -24.65
CA ILE A 441 66.24 -6.94 -23.37
C ILE A 441 66.58 -5.91 -22.27
N THR A 442 67.37 -4.88 -22.59
CA THR A 442 67.74 -3.81 -21.65
C THR A 442 66.56 -2.87 -21.35
N ALA A 443 65.63 -2.66 -22.29
CA ALA A 443 64.42 -1.87 -22.03
C ALA A 443 63.52 -2.53 -20.99
N GLN A 444 63.40 -3.86 -21.01
CA GLN A 444 62.58 -4.63 -20.05
C GLN A 444 63.07 -4.51 -18.60
N GLU A 445 64.37 -4.31 -18.37
CA GLU A 445 64.93 -4.08 -17.03
C GLU A 445 64.34 -2.84 -16.32
N ARG A 446 63.80 -1.89 -17.07
CA ARG A 446 63.08 -0.74 -16.50
C ARG A 446 61.82 -1.15 -15.74
N LEU A 447 61.15 -2.24 -16.16
CA LEU A 447 59.97 -2.78 -15.49
C LEU A 447 60.30 -3.34 -14.09
N LEU A 448 61.47 -3.96 -13.92
CA LEU A 448 61.95 -4.41 -12.61
C LEU A 448 62.48 -3.23 -11.77
N SER A 449 63.11 -2.25 -12.42
CA SER A 449 63.65 -1.06 -11.78
C SER A 449 62.56 -0.09 -11.27
N TYR A 450 61.32 -0.21 -11.74
CA TYR A 450 60.15 0.48 -11.21
C TYR A 450 59.91 0.16 -9.72
N TYR A 451 59.89 -1.12 -9.35
CA TYR A 451 59.69 -1.55 -7.96
C TYR A 451 60.82 -1.07 -7.04
N PHE A 452 62.05 -0.97 -7.56
CA PHE A 452 63.17 -0.37 -6.84
C PHE A 452 63.04 1.13 -6.56
N ASN A 453 62.28 1.86 -7.38
CA ASN A 453 62.00 3.27 -7.09
C ASN A 453 60.88 3.38 -6.04
N LEU A 454 59.81 2.57 -6.15
CA LEU A 454 58.78 2.48 -5.10
C LEU A 454 59.37 2.13 -3.72
N LEU A 455 60.32 1.19 -3.67
CA LEU A 455 61.04 0.84 -2.44
C LEU A 455 61.84 2.02 -1.86
N LYS A 456 62.50 2.84 -2.69
CA LYS A 456 63.24 4.03 -2.23
C LYS A 456 62.33 5.13 -1.72
N ASP A 457 61.17 5.28 -2.35
CA ASP A 457 60.18 6.29 -2.03
C ASP A 457 59.22 5.84 -0.91
N ASN A 458 59.41 4.63 -0.36
CA ASN A 458 58.54 3.96 0.62
C ASN A 458 57.06 3.81 0.18
N ASN A 459 56.83 3.71 -1.13
CA ASN A 459 55.50 3.62 -1.76
C ASN A 459 55.20 2.20 -2.30
N LEU A 460 55.75 1.14 -1.69
CA LEU A 460 55.42 -0.24 -2.02
C LEU A 460 54.39 -0.78 -1.02
N ASP A 461 53.15 -0.91 -1.46
CA ASP A 461 51.99 -1.35 -0.68
C ASP A 461 51.28 -2.55 -1.32
N GLU A 462 50.26 -3.09 -0.63
CA GLU A 462 49.42 -4.19 -1.12
C GLU A 462 48.63 -3.86 -2.39
N ASN A 463 48.40 -2.57 -2.69
CA ASN A 463 47.67 -2.13 -3.88
C ASN A 463 48.58 -1.99 -5.12
N THR A 464 49.90 -2.08 -4.96
CA THR A 464 50.87 -1.86 -6.04
C THR A 464 50.77 -2.93 -7.13
N SER A 465 50.45 -2.53 -8.37
CA SER A 465 50.23 -3.48 -9.47
C SER A 465 51.45 -4.35 -9.82
N LEU A 466 51.26 -5.67 -9.81
CA LEU A 466 52.25 -6.68 -10.23
C LEU A 466 52.38 -6.85 -11.76
N ARG A 467 51.56 -6.14 -12.53
CA ARG A 467 51.46 -6.25 -14.00
C ARG A 467 52.79 -6.02 -14.74
N ASN A 468 53.72 -5.26 -14.17
CA ASN A 468 55.03 -5.06 -14.78
C ASN A 468 55.93 -6.31 -14.67
N VAL A 469 55.84 -7.09 -13.58
CA VAL A 469 56.53 -8.39 -13.47
C VAL A 469 55.87 -9.44 -14.35
N GLU A 470 54.53 -9.47 -14.43
CA GLU A 470 53.80 -10.39 -15.31
C GLU A 470 54.18 -10.18 -16.79
N LYS A 471 54.25 -8.91 -17.25
CA LYS A 471 54.76 -8.55 -18.58
C LYS A 471 56.22 -8.98 -18.79
N LEU A 472 57.07 -8.75 -17.79
CA LEU A 472 58.50 -9.11 -17.83
C LEU A 472 58.68 -10.63 -17.95
N LEU A 473 57.90 -11.40 -17.18
CA LEU A 473 57.86 -12.86 -17.22
C LEU A 473 57.34 -13.37 -18.58
N ALA A 474 56.25 -12.79 -19.10
CA ALA A 474 55.70 -13.17 -20.40
C ALA A 474 56.69 -12.90 -21.54
N PHE A 475 57.33 -11.72 -21.55
CA PHE A 475 58.39 -11.40 -22.52
C PHE A 475 59.53 -12.43 -22.45
N PHE A 476 60.07 -12.71 -21.25
CA PHE A 476 61.20 -13.64 -21.15
C PHE A 476 60.82 -15.11 -21.43
N LYS A 477 59.59 -15.54 -21.15
CA LYS A 477 59.07 -16.86 -21.57
C LYS A 477 59.07 -16.96 -23.10
N GLN A 478 58.39 -16.04 -23.78
CA GLN A 478 58.32 -16.00 -25.25
C GLN A 478 59.72 -15.85 -25.89
N PHE A 479 60.59 -15.05 -25.28
CA PHE A 479 61.97 -14.87 -25.74
C PHE A 479 62.80 -16.17 -25.62
N CYS A 480 62.75 -16.86 -24.48
CA CYS A 480 63.43 -18.15 -24.31
C CYS A 480 62.83 -19.21 -25.26
N GLU A 481 61.50 -19.25 -25.44
CA GLU A 481 60.81 -20.12 -26.41
C GLU A 481 61.19 -19.84 -27.87
N THR A 482 61.39 -18.58 -28.25
CA THR A 482 61.72 -18.22 -29.65
C THR A 482 63.18 -18.50 -29.99
N ASN A 483 64.10 -18.26 -29.05
CA ASN A 483 65.54 -18.25 -29.34
C ASN A 483 66.27 -19.55 -28.97
N TYR A 484 65.73 -20.37 -28.06
CA TYR A 484 66.48 -21.45 -27.39
C TYR A 484 65.85 -22.85 -27.49
N THR A 485 64.96 -23.10 -28.46
CA THR A 485 64.22 -24.38 -28.64
C THR A 485 65.04 -25.67 -28.73
N ALA A 486 66.36 -25.59 -28.95
CA ALA A 486 67.20 -26.72 -29.35
C ALA A 486 68.49 -26.89 -28.53
N GLU A 487 68.60 -26.29 -27.34
CA GLU A 487 69.84 -26.34 -26.53
C GLU A 487 69.70 -27.10 -25.21
N GLN A 488 70.84 -27.62 -24.72
CA GLN A 488 70.94 -28.40 -23.48
C GLN A 488 71.15 -27.49 -22.26
N PHE A 489 70.17 -27.47 -21.37
CA PHE A 489 70.22 -26.73 -20.11
C PHE A 489 71.21 -27.34 -19.11
N ASP A 490 71.67 -26.53 -18.14
CA ASP A 490 72.22 -27.09 -16.90
C ASP A 490 71.07 -27.61 -16.03
N SER A 491 70.92 -28.93 -16.01
CA SER A 491 69.95 -29.70 -15.25
C SER A 491 69.78 -29.19 -13.81
N ASN A 492 70.87 -29.09 -13.04
CA ASN A 492 70.76 -28.91 -11.58
C ASN A 492 70.30 -27.49 -11.21
N ALA A 493 70.93 -26.45 -11.76
CA ALA A 493 70.58 -25.07 -11.44
C ALA A 493 69.15 -24.72 -11.89
N VAL A 494 68.75 -25.19 -13.07
CA VAL A 494 67.42 -24.96 -13.65
C VAL A 494 66.34 -25.73 -12.88
N LEU A 495 66.62 -26.95 -12.40
CA LEU A 495 65.74 -27.66 -11.46
C LEU A 495 65.57 -26.91 -10.15
N ILE A 496 66.65 -26.44 -9.51
CA ILE A 496 66.58 -25.75 -8.21
C ILE A 496 65.73 -24.47 -8.29
N ASP A 497 65.88 -23.68 -9.36
CA ASP A 497 65.09 -22.46 -9.55
C ASP A 497 63.62 -22.79 -9.89
N MET A 498 63.33 -23.86 -10.66
CA MET A 498 61.93 -24.31 -10.88
C MET A 498 61.27 -24.87 -9.62
N LEU A 499 61.96 -25.71 -8.84
CA LEU A 499 61.48 -26.20 -7.54
C LEU A 499 61.25 -25.05 -6.56
N SER A 500 62.05 -23.98 -6.62
CA SER A 500 61.83 -22.77 -5.82
C SER A 500 60.59 -21.99 -6.27
N SER A 501 60.30 -21.94 -7.59
CA SER A 501 59.04 -21.38 -8.09
C SER A 501 57.81 -22.21 -7.71
N LEU A 502 57.93 -23.56 -7.73
CA LEU A 502 56.84 -24.45 -7.33
C LEU A 502 56.60 -24.42 -5.80
N LEU A 503 57.66 -24.38 -5.00
CA LEU A 503 57.55 -24.21 -3.55
C LEU A 503 56.92 -22.86 -3.17
N SER A 504 57.30 -21.77 -3.85
CA SER A 504 56.72 -20.44 -3.55
C SER A 504 55.24 -20.30 -3.92
N VAL A 505 54.75 -20.96 -4.98
CA VAL A 505 53.31 -20.99 -5.29
C VAL A 505 52.54 -21.91 -4.33
N VAL A 506 53.16 -22.99 -3.85
CA VAL A 506 52.60 -23.85 -2.79
C VAL A 506 52.47 -23.07 -1.48
N SER A 507 53.50 -22.33 -1.05
CA SER A 507 53.42 -21.45 0.12
C SER A 507 52.38 -20.33 -0.03
N TRP A 508 52.15 -19.83 -1.24
CA TRP A 508 51.06 -18.86 -1.50
C TRP A 508 49.69 -19.53 -1.37
N LEU A 509 49.48 -20.68 -2.02
CA LEU A 509 48.23 -21.45 -1.94
C LEU A 509 47.88 -21.87 -0.51
N GLN A 510 48.88 -22.31 0.27
CA GLN A 510 48.74 -22.69 1.68
C GLN A 510 48.26 -21.51 2.54
N PHE A 511 48.86 -20.34 2.34
CA PHE A 511 48.43 -19.12 3.03
C PHE A 511 47.01 -18.69 2.63
N GLU A 512 46.66 -18.77 1.34
CA GLU A 512 45.30 -18.50 0.87
C GLU A 512 44.27 -19.48 1.48
N LEU A 513 44.64 -20.76 1.68
CA LEU A 513 43.81 -21.74 2.38
C LEU A 513 43.65 -21.42 3.88
N GLU A 514 44.70 -20.97 4.56
CA GLU A 514 44.61 -20.52 5.96
C GLU A 514 43.70 -19.29 6.09
N ARG A 515 43.89 -18.28 5.24
CA ARG A 515 43.06 -17.07 5.17
C ARG A 515 41.60 -17.41 4.86
N ALA A 516 41.33 -18.30 3.90
CA ALA A 516 39.98 -18.76 3.56
C ALA A 516 39.29 -19.50 4.73
N LYS A 517 40.02 -20.33 5.49
CA LYS A 517 39.48 -20.99 6.70
C LYS A 517 39.14 -19.98 7.80
N LEU A 518 40.02 -19.00 8.04
CA LEU A 518 39.86 -18.00 9.10
C LEU A 518 38.73 -17.00 8.82
N TYR A 519 38.35 -16.80 7.56
CA TYR A 519 37.16 -16.01 7.22
C TYR A 519 35.83 -16.69 7.59
N LEU A 520 35.76 -18.02 7.70
CA LEU A 520 34.50 -18.74 7.91
C LEU A 520 33.92 -18.57 9.33
N THR A 521 32.60 -18.42 9.45
CA THR A 521 31.88 -18.53 10.73
C THR A 521 31.72 -19.99 11.17
N ASP A 522 31.67 -20.21 12.49
CA ASP A 522 31.36 -21.52 13.11
C ASP A 522 29.83 -21.79 13.10
N THR A 523 29.17 -21.51 11.97
CA THR A 523 27.73 -21.69 11.75
C THR A 523 27.37 -23.07 11.22
N SER A 524 26.12 -23.50 11.45
CA SER A 524 25.58 -24.75 10.91
C SER A 524 25.59 -24.75 9.39
N GLY A 525 26.55 -25.45 8.79
CA GLY A 525 26.78 -25.51 7.34
C GLY A 525 28.24 -25.35 6.93
N SER A 526 29.07 -24.71 7.77
CA SER A 526 30.50 -24.52 7.48
C SER A 526 31.30 -25.82 7.46
N GLU A 527 30.84 -26.88 8.14
CA GLU A 527 31.51 -28.18 8.21
C GLU A 527 31.91 -28.75 6.84
N LYS A 528 31.05 -28.66 5.82
CA LYS A 528 31.31 -29.25 4.49
C LYS A 528 32.46 -28.52 3.78
N LEU A 529 32.42 -27.19 3.73
CA LEU A 529 33.43 -26.38 3.08
C LEU A 529 34.73 -26.33 3.91
N LEU A 530 34.64 -26.36 5.25
CA LEU A 530 35.80 -26.52 6.13
C LEU A 530 36.47 -27.89 5.95
N GLN A 531 35.71 -28.97 5.76
CA GLN A 531 36.25 -30.28 5.38
C GLN A 531 36.95 -30.24 4.01
N LEU A 532 36.39 -29.52 3.03
CA LEU A 532 37.04 -29.30 1.73
C LEU A 532 38.38 -28.58 1.90
N PHE A 533 38.40 -27.41 2.57
CA PHE A 533 39.63 -26.66 2.82
C PHE A 533 40.66 -27.45 3.64
N ASN A 534 40.24 -28.31 4.57
CA ASN A 534 41.14 -29.20 5.30
C ASN A 534 41.74 -30.31 4.42
N LYS A 535 40.94 -30.97 3.55
CA LYS A 535 41.47 -31.91 2.54
C LYS A 535 42.47 -31.24 1.61
N MET A 536 42.15 -30.02 1.14
CA MET A 536 43.04 -29.24 0.28
C MET A 536 44.35 -28.89 1.00
N SER A 537 44.25 -28.41 2.23
CA SER A 537 45.38 -28.05 3.09
C SER A 537 46.33 -29.23 3.35
N ASN A 538 45.78 -30.44 3.53
CA ASN A 538 46.60 -31.65 3.67
C ASN A 538 47.37 -31.95 2.38
N ASN A 539 46.68 -31.97 1.23
CA ASN A 539 47.34 -32.19 -0.07
C ASN A 539 48.45 -31.14 -0.33
N VAL A 540 48.22 -29.87 0.02
CA VAL A 540 49.20 -28.78 -0.14
C VAL A 540 50.39 -28.95 0.82
N GLY A 541 50.16 -29.42 2.05
CA GLY A 541 51.23 -29.79 2.98
C GLY A 541 52.05 -30.99 2.50
N ASP A 542 51.41 -31.99 1.88
CA ASP A 542 52.10 -33.12 1.25
C ASP A 542 52.96 -32.65 0.06
N MET A 543 52.45 -31.74 -0.79
CA MET A 543 53.25 -31.09 -1.84
C MET A 543 54.48 -30.38 -1.25
N GLU A 544 54.30 -29.57 -0.21
CA GLU A 544 55.40 -28.84 0.43
C GLU A 544 56.49 -29.81 0.92
N GLN A 545 56.11 -30.88 1.62
CA GLN A 545 57.04 -31.89 2.11
C GLN A 545 57.81 -32.59 0.97
N PHE A 546 57.12 -33.04 -0.08
CA PHE A 546 57.76 -33.67 -1.25
C PHE A 546 58.67 -32.69 -2.00
N LEU A 547 58.32 -31.41 -2.09
CA LEU A 547 59.11 -30.38 -2.78
C LEU A 547 60.35 -29.96 -1.99
N VAL A 548 60.24 -29.83 -0.67
CA VAL A 548 61.39 -29.61 0.22
C VAL A 548 62.35 -30.80 0.11
N LEU A 549 61.84 -32.03 0.19
CA LEU A 549 62.64 -33.25 0.02
C LEU A 549 63.33 -33.28 -1.35
N ALA A 550 62.59 -33.06 -2.44
CA ALA A 550 63.14 -33.00 -3.79
C ALA A 550 64.24 -31.94 -3.93
N LYS A 551 64.04 -30.74 -3.36
CA LYS A 551 65.02 -29.65 -3.38
C LYS A 551 66.28 -29.96 -2.55
N THR A 552 66.20 -30.82 -1.53
CA THR A 552 67.40 -31.31 -0.82
C THR A 552 68.15 -32.40 -1.58
N LYS A 553 67.49 -33.14 -2.47
CA LYS A 553 68.08 -34.21 -3.29
C LYS A 553 68.84 -33.70 -4.51
N VAL A 554 68.51 -32.51 -5.05
CA VAL A 554 69.25 -31.94 -6.19
C VAL A 554 70.64 -31.46 -5.74
N PRO A 555 71.75 -31.97 -6.32
CA PRO A 555 73.10 -31.58 -5.94
C PRO A 555 73.37 -30.09 -6.20
N LYS A 556 74.05 -29.41 -5.27
CA LYS A 556 74.41 -27.99 -5.40
C LYS A 556 75.73 -27.87 -6.19
N GLY A 557 76.05 -26.66 -6.65
CA GLY A 557 77.03 -26.42 -7.73
C GLY A 557 78.41 -27.09 -7.61
N ASP A 558 78.90 -27.32 -6.38
CA ASP A 558 80.20 -27.95 -6.10
C ASP A 558 80.16 -29.49 -6.00
N ASP A 559 78.98 -30.11 -5.96
CA ASP A 559 78.88 -31.56 -5.81
C ASP A 559 79.37 -32.30 -7.07
N ASP A 560 80.06 -33.42 -6.87
CA ASP A 560 80.56 -34.28 -7.94
C ASP A 560 79.44 -35.10 -8.63
N LEU A 561 78.18 -34.77 -8.34
CA LEU A 561 76.95 -35.45 -8.72
C LEU A 561 76.05 -34.58 -9.63
N VAL A 562 75.32 -35.20 -10.53
CA VAL A 562 74.31 -34.60 -11.43
C VAL A 562 73.07 -35.49 -11.46
N VAL A 563 71.89 -34.88 -11.58
CA VAL A 563 70.66 -35.60 -11.96
C VAL A 563 70.71 -35.79 -13.48
N ASP A 564 71.11 -36.99 -13.90
CA ASP A 564 71.29 -37.31 -15.31
C ASP A 564 69.95 -37.58 -16.01
N ASN A 565 69.91 -37.38 -17.33
CA ASN A 565 68.84 -37.81 -18.21
C ASN A 565 67.43 -37.27 -17.86
N ILE A 566 67.35 -36.03 -17.36
CA ILE A 566 66.08 -35.30 -17.18
C ILE A 566 65.35 -35.22 -18.51
N SER A 567 64.22 -35.91 -18.63
CA SER A 567 63.39 -35.86 -19.83
C SER A 567 62.76 -34.47 -19.99
N SER A 568 62.62 -34.01 -21.24
CA SER A 568 61.84 -32.80 -21.56
C SER A 568 60.39 -32.91 -21.06
N HIS A 569 59.85 -34.13 -21.05
CA HIS A 569 58.57 -34.47 -20.43
C HIS A 569 58.52 -34.08 -18.94
N LEU A 570 59.53 -34.45 -18.13
CA LEU A 570 59.55 -34.11 -16.70
C LEU A 570 59.53 -32.59 -16.49
N LEU A 571 60.29 -31.83 -17.28
CA LEU A 571 60.32 -30.37 -17.18
C LEU A 571 59.01 -29.71 -17.62
N ASN A 572 58.36 -30.24 -18.66
CA ASN A 572 57.05 -29.76 -19.12
C ASN A 572 55.98 -30.02 -18.06
N SER A 573 55.91 -31.25 -17.51
CA SER A 573 54.99 -31.59 -16.43
C SER A 573 55.23 -30.78 -15.14
N MET A 574 56.46 -30.34 -14.87
CA MET A 574 56.71 -29.38 -13.78
C MET A 574 56.11 -28.01 -14.08
N SER A 575 56.25 -27.53 -15.32
CA SER A 575 55.66 -26.24 -15.74
C SER A 575 54.13 -26.28 -15.74
N GLU A 576 53.53 -27.41 -16.14
CA GLU A 576 52.08 -27.68 -16.03
C GLU A 576 51.64 -27.72 -14.56
N SER A 577 52.42 -28.35 -13.68
CA SER A 577 52.14 -28.39 -12.24
C SER A 577 52.22 -26.99 -11.60
N VAL A 578 53.22 -26.18 -11.95
CA VAL A 578 53.31 -24.78 -11.51
C VAL A 578 52.08 -23.98 -11.96
N LEU A 579 51.65 -24.12 -13.21
CA LEU A 579 50.47 -23.43 -13.74
C LEU A 579 49.17 -23.90 -13.07
N ALA A 580 49.05 -25.20 -12.79
CA ALA A 580 47.90 -25.75 -12.07
C ALA A 580 47.80 -25.12 -10.67
N VAL A 581 48.87 -25.17 -9.87
CA VAL A 581 48.90 -24.59 -8.52
C VAL A 581 48.73 -23.06 -8.55
N GLU A 582 49.28 -22.37 -9.56
CA GLU A 582 49.07 -20.92 -9.78
C GLU A 582 47.58 -20.59 -9.98
N ASN A 583 46.85 -21.38 -10.76
CA ASN A 583 45.42 -21.17 -10.96
C ASN A 583 44.62 -21.45 -9.67
N LEU A 584 44.94 -22.51 -8.93
CA LEU A 584 44.32 -22.78 -7.63
C LEU A 584 44.54 -21.64 -6.62
N ALA A 585 45.76 -21.09 -6.57
CA ALA A 585 46.13 -19.98 -5.71
C ALA A 585 45.41 -18.69 -6.12
N LYS A 586 45.29 -18.39 -7.42
CA LYS A 586 44.50 -17.25 -7.91
C LYS A 586 43.02 -17.33 -7.52
N ILE A 587 42.39 -18.50 -7.63
CA ILE A 587 40.98 -18.69 -7.29
C ILE A 587 40.73 -18.40 -5.80
N LEU A 588 41.56 -18.96 -4.92
CA LEU A 588 41.44 -18.72 -3.48
C LEU A 588 41.82 -17.28 -3.10
N SER A 589 42.83 -16.69 -3.74
CA SER A 589 43.20 -15.29 -3.56
C SER A 589 42.09 -14.32 -3.94
N GLN A 590 41.39 -14.56 -5.04
CA GLN A 590 40.24 -13.75 -5.44
C GLN A 590 39.02 -13.99 -4.52
N CYS A 591 38.78 -15.23 -4.08
CA CYS A 591 37.74 -15.54 -3.10
C CYS A 591 38.01 -14.81 -1.76
N CYS A 592 39.24 -14.87 -1.26
CA CYS A 592 39.66 -14.16 -0.05
C CYS A 592 39.64 -12.62 -0.21
N ALA A 593 39.89 -12.08 -1.40
CA ALA A 593 39.73 -10.65 -1.65
C ALA A 593 38.26 -10.20 -1.66
N LYS A 594 37.34 -11.01 -2.21
CA LYS A 594 35.88 -10.79 -2.09
C LYS A 594 35.44 -10.86 -0.62
N ALA A 595 35.98 -11.82 0.13
CA ALA A 595 35.78 -11.95 1.57
C ALA A 595 36.27 -10.73 2.37
N ALA A 596 37.50 -10.27 2.13
CA ALA A 596 38.06 -9.07 2.76
C ALA A 596 37.22 -7.82 2.46
N SER A 597 36.77 -7.66 1.21
CA SER A 597 35.86 -6.56 0.83
C SER A 597 34.55 -6.61 1.63
N GLN A 598 33.93 -7.80 1.76
CA GLN A 598 32.69 -7.97 2.52
C GLN A 598 32.89 -7.67 4.03
N ALA A 599 33.98 -8.17 4.62
CA ALA A 599 34.34 -7.88 6.00
C ALA A 599 34.55 -6.39 6.25
N SER A 600 35.21 -5.68 5.32
CA SER A 600 35.47 -4.24 5.46
C SER A 600 34.21 -3.37 5.44
N MET A 601 33.12 -3.83 4.81
CA MET A 601 31.83 -3.12 4.78
C MET A 601 31.01 -3.27 6.08
N LEU A 602 31.31 -4.27 6.91
CA LEU A 602 30.53 -4.61 8.09
C LEU A 602 31.46 -4.84 9.30
N PRO A 603 31.91 -3.78 9.99
CA PRO A 603 32.97 -3.85 11.00
C PRO A 603 32.63 -4.62 12.29
N ASP A 604 31.38 -5.07 12.46
CA ASP A 604 30.94 -5.91 13.58
C ASP A 604 30.90 -7.42 13.21
N VAL A 605 31.38 -7.83 12.03
CA VAL A 605 31.25 -9.21 11.52
C VAL A 605 32.38 -10.12 11.97
N GLU A 606 32.03 -11.19 12.70
CA GLU A 606 32.98 -12.20 13.22
C GLU A 606 33.48 -13.20 12.14
N GLY A 607 32.82 -13.22 10.98
CA GLY A 607 33.18 -14.04 9.82
C GLY A 607 32.12 -14.06 8.73
N ILE A 608 32.40 -14.77 7.64
CA ILE A 608 31.52 -14.95 6.49
C ILE A 608 30.86 -16.32 6.57
N ASP A 609 29.56 -16.35 6.32
CA ASP A 609 28.78 -17.57 6.35
C ASP A 609 29.12 -18.49 5.16
N ALA A 610 29.11 -19.80 5.43
CA ALA A 610 29.46 -20.85 4.48
C ALA A 610 28.84 -20.72 3.08
N PRO A 611 27.53 -20.44 2.88
CA PRO A 611 26.96 -20.29 1.54
C PRO A 611 27.51 -19.08 0.77
N MET A 612 27.81 -17.98 1.46
CA MET A 612 28.39 -16.78 0.83
C MET A 612 29.87 -17.02 0.45
N MET A 613 30.59 -17.80 1.26
CA MET A 613 31.95 -18.25 0.91
C MET A 613 31.95 -19.28 -0.24
N GLU A 614 30.94 -20.16 -0.33
CA GLU A 614 30.72 -21.03 -1.50
C GLU A 614 30.47 -20.20 -2.77
N GLU A 615 29.64 -19.14 -2.69
CA GLU A 615 29.38 -18.21 -3.80
C GLU A 615 30.66 -17.49 -4.27
N PHE A 616 31.40 -16.87 -3.34
CA PHE A 616 32.67 -16.19 -3.66
C PHE A 616 33.72 -17.12 -4.29
N LEU A 617 33.77 -18.39 -3.84
CA LEU A 617 34.68 -19.39 -4.39
C LEU A 617 34.26 -19.80 -5.81
N ASN A 618 32.96 -20.04 -6.03
CA ASN A 618 32.40 -20.38 -7.34
C ASN A 618 32.59 -19.26 -8.37
N ASP A 619 32.26 -18.01 -8.03
CA ASP A 619 32.48 -16.88 -8.93
C ASP A 619 33.96 -16.74 -9.32
N SER A 620 34.86 -16.84 -8.34
CA SER A 620 36.31 -16.70 -8.58
C SER A 620 36.82 -17.81 -9.52
N TYR A 621 36.29 -19.02 -9.40
CA TYR A 621 36.56 -20.12 -10.34
C TYR A 621 36.02 -19.82 -11.75
N LEU A 622 34.79 -19.34 -11.87
CA LEU A 622 34.18 -18.99 -13.17
C LEU A 622 34.94 -17.85 -13.86
N GLU A 623 35.36 -16.82 -13.13
CA GLU A 623 36.10 -15.67 -13.67
C GLU A 623 37.50 -16.06 -14.19
N ILE A 624 38.23 -16.88 -13.43
CA ILE A 624 39.62 -17.27 -13.72
C ILE A 624 39.71 -18.42 -14.71
N MET A 625 38.96 -19.50 -14.50
CA MET A 625 39.07 -20.72 -15.32
C MET A 625 38.17 -20.69 -16.56
N ARG A 626 37.04 -19.97 -16.50
CA ARG A 626 36.03 -19.89 -17.57
C ARG A 626 35.69 -21.28 -18.16
N PRO A 627 35.28 -22.25 -17.32
CA PRO A 627 35.13 -23.63 -17.75
C PRO A 627 34.04 -23.77 -18.83
N GLU A 628 34.33 -24.56 -19.86
CA GLU A 628 33.37 -24.86 -20.95
C GLU A 628 32.30 -25.91 -20.55
N LYS A 629 32.33 -26.39 -19.30
CA LYS A 629 31.47 -27.44 -18.76
C LYS A 629 31.09 -27.14 -17.31
N ASP A 630 29.95 -27.66 -16.88
CA ASP A 630 29.51 -27.68 -15.48
C ASP A 630 30.32 -28.69 -14.65
N GLU A 631 31.63 -28.46 -14.51
CA GLU A 631 32.47 -29.18 -13.56
C GLU A 631 32.34 -28.56 -12.16
N SER A 632 32.18 -29.41 -11.14
CA SER A 632 32.13 -28.95 -9.76
C SER A 632 33.49 -28.42 -9.32
N ILE A 633 33.47 -27.31 -8.59
CA ILE A 633 34.68 -26.70 -8.02
C ILE A 633 35.44 -27.67 -7.10
N GLU A 634 34.71 -28.52 -6.36
CA GLU A 634 35.30 -29.55 -5.49
C GLU A 634 36.04 -30.62 -6.31
N SER A 635 35.47 -31.08 -7.43
CA SER A 635 36.14 -32.05 -8.31
C SER A 635 37.36 -31.44 -9.01
N PHE A 636 37.26 -30.18 -9.44
CA PHE A 636 38.36 -29.44 -10.04
C PHE A 636 39.56 -29.31 -9.08
N PHE A 637 39.34 -28.79 -7.87
CA PHE A 637 40.40 -28.69 -6.85
C PHE A 637 40.95 -30.07 -6.48
N GLN A 638 40.10 -31.09 -6.30
CA GLN A 638 40.54 -32.44 -5.93
C GLN A 638 41.39 -33.09 -7.04
N PHE A 639 41.01 -32.93 -8.31
CA PHE A 639 41.75 -33.46 -9.46
C PHE A 639 43.12 -32.81 -9.58
N HIS A 640 43.19 -31.48 -9.62
CA HIS A 640 44.46 -30.77 -9.79
C HIS A 640 45.41 -30.95 -8.60
N LEU A 641 44.92 -30.89 -7.36
CA LEU A 641 45.75 -31.13 -6.18
C LEU A 641 46.31 -32.55 -6.17
N LYS A 642 45.48 -33.56 -6.42
CA LYS A 642 45.92 -34.97 -6.41
C LYS A 642 46.98 -35.24 -7.49
N ASN A 643 46.77 -34.72 -8.71
CA ASN A 643 47.73 -34.90 -9.80
C ASN A 643 49.09 -34.25 -9.49
N VAL A 644 49.09 -33.06 -8.88
CA VAL A 644 50.34 -32.37 -8.51
C VAL A 644 51.04 -33.04 -7.32
N VAL A 645 50.31 -33.56 -6.32
CA VAL A 645 50.91 -34.38 -5.24
C VAL A 645 51.61 -35.61 -5.83
N GLN A 646 50.91 -36.37 -6.68
CA GLN A 646 51.46 -37.56 -7.34
C GLN A 646 52.68 -37.22 -8.22
N TYR A 647 52.65 -36.08 -8.90
CA TYR A 647 53.79 -35.59 -9.66
C TYR A 647 54.99 -35.24 -8.76
N CYS A 648 54.78 -34.57 -7.63
CA CYS A 648 55.85 -34.24 -6.67
C CYS A 648 56.48 -35.49 -6.06
N GLU A 649 55.68 -36.50 -5.74
CA GLU A 649 56.13 -37.83 -5.28
C GLU A 649 56.96 -38.53 -6.36
N GLN A 650 56.46 -38.62 -7.59
CA GLN A 650 57.18 -39.20 -8.74
C GLN A 650 58.50 -38.48 -9.03
N LEU A 651 58.52 -37.15 -8.96
CA LEU A 651 59.73 -36.34 -9.14
C LEU A 651 60.75 -36.63 -8.03
N CYS A 652 60.30 -36.78 -6.78
CA CYS A 652 61.15 -37.17 -5.65
C CYS A 652 61.83 -38.53 -5.87
N ASN A 653 61.10 -39.52 -6.38
CA ASN A 653 61.62 -40.86 -6.69
C ASN A 653 62.55 -40.84 -7.91
N THR A 654 62.19 -40.08 -8.95
CA THR A 654 62.98 -39.93 -10.19
C THR A 654 64.36 -39.35 -9.90
N PHE A 655 64.50 -38.45 -8.92
CA PHE A 655 65.80 -37.92 -8.52
C PHE A 655 66.67 -38.96 -7.81
N ASP A 656 66.10 -39.81 -6.95
CA ASP A 656 66.86 -40.88 -6.28
C ASP A 656 67.42 -41.89 -7.30
N GLU A 657 66.64 -42.23 -8.33
CA GLU A 657 67.04 -43.20 -9.36
C GLU A 657 68.09 -42.67 -10.35
N ASN A 658 68.15 -41.35 -10.58
CA ASN A 658 68.97 -40.73 -11.64
C ASN A 658 70.19 -39.93 -11.14
N LEU A 659 70.52 -40.00 -9.85
CA LEU A 659 71.74 -39.43 -9.29
C LEU A 659 72.99 -40.17 -9.78
N LYS A 660 73.83 -39.51 -10.59
CA LYS A 660 75.09 -40.05 -11.10
C LYS A 660 76.27 -39.14 -10.80
N LYS A 661 77.49 -39.69 -10.80
CA LYS A 661 78.72 -38.89 -10.74
C LYS A 661 79.02 -38.26 -12.11
N LYS A 662 79.40 -36.97 -12.10
CA LYS A 662 79.81 -36.21 -13.30
C LYS A 662 80.89 -36.97 -14.08
N SER A 663 80.66 -37.19 -15.37
CA SER A 663 81.64 -37.78 -16.30
C SER A 663 82.84 -36.85 -16.50
N ALA A 664 83.95 -37.39 -17.00
CA ALA A 664 85.16 -36.59 -17.26
C ALA A 664 84.93 -35.46 -18.27
N GLU A 665 84.05 -35.67 -19.27
CA GLU A 665 83.71 -34.69 -20.30
C GLU A 665 82.82 -33.56 -19.73
N GLU A 666 81.86 -33.88 -18.86
CA GLU A 666 81.05 -32.88 -18.15
C GLU A 666 81.92 -32.03 -17.21
N LYS A 667 82.89 -32.63 -16.50
CA LYS A 667 83.83 -31.90 -15.65
C LYS A 667 84.70 -30.90 -16.42
N VAL A 668 84.94 -31.14 -17.72
CA VAL A 668 85.62 -30.19 -18.62
C VAL A 668 84.64 -29.13 -19.13
N ASN A 669 83.47 -29.52 -19.64
CA ASN A 669 82.46 -28.58 -20.14
C ASN A 669 81.95 -27.59 -19.08
N PHE A 670 81.87 -27.97 -17.81
CA PHE A 670 81.52 -27.06 -16.71
C PHE A 670 82.69 -26.18 -16.24
N LYS A 671 83.95 -26.55 -16.51
CA LYS A 671 85.14 -25.74 -16.18
C LYS A 671 85.59 -24.82 -17.30
N ASN A 672 85.08 -25.01 -18.52
CA ASN A 672 85.42 -24.16 -19.64
C ASN A 672 84.87 -22.75 -19.43
N LEU A 673 85.82 -21.81 -19.33
CA LEU A 673 85.59 -20.37 -19.33
C LEU A 673 84.51 -19.99 -20.35
N CYS A 674 83.52 -19.23 -19.87
CA CYS A 674 82.41 -18.64 -20.63
C CYS A 674 82.78 -18.39 -22.10
N LYS A 675 82.00 -18.92 -23.07
CA LYS A 675 82.30 -18.94 -24.52
C LYS A 675 82.68 -17.60 -25.16
N ILE A 676 82.45 -16.50 -24.48
CA ILE A 676 83.05 -15.19 -24.75
C ILE A 676 84.59 -15.30 -24.87
N ASN A 677 85.23 -16.15 -24.09
CA ASN A 677 86.67 -16.44 -24.15
C ASN A 677 87.06 -17.30 -25.36
N GLU A 678 86.24 -18.27 -25.78
CA GLU A 678 86.44 -19.00 -27.04
C GLU A 678 86.30 -18.05 -28.25
N TYR A 679 85.31 -17.15 -28.22
CA TYR A 679 85.10 -16.15 -29.26
C TYR A 679 86.21 -15.08 -29.29
N ALA A 680 86.70 -14.64 -28.12
CA ALA A 680 87.89 -13.80 -28.01
C ALA A 680 89.16 -14.54 -28.48
N PHE A 681 89.28 -15.84 -28.22
CA PHE A 681 90.39 -16.67 -28.69
C PHE A 681 90.36 -16.83 -30.21
N LEU A 682 89.19 -17.14 -30.80
CA LEU A 682 88.97 -17.20 -32.25
C LEU A 682 89.29 -15.87 -32.94
N ARG A 683 88.82 -14.73 -32.39
CA ARG A 683 89.20 -13.40 -32.92
C ARG A 683 90.70 -13.13 -32.76
N LYS A 684 91.32 -13.55 -31.65
CA LYS A 684 92.76 -13.38 -31.42
C LYS A 684 93.62 -14.24 -32.34
N GLU A 685 93.21 -15.47 -32.65
CA GLU A 685 93.84 -16.31 -33.68
C GLU A 685 93.68 -15.70 -35.07
N ILE A 686 92.48 -15.23 -35.46
CA ILE A 686 92.28 -14.54 -36.75
C ILE A 686 93.16 -13.28 -36.84
N PHE A 687 93.26 -12.50 -35.75
CA PHE A 687 94.11 -11.29 -35.71
C PHE A 687 95.61 -11.63 -35.78
N LEU A 688 96.03 -12.77 -35.20
CA LEU A 688 97.39 -13.34 -35.30
C LEU A 688 97.66 -14.10 -36.62
N PHE A 689 96.65 -14.29 -37.46
CA PHE A 689 96.77 -14.93 -38.78
C PHE A 689 96.81 -13.90 -39.92
N PHE A 690 96.39 -12.67 -39.65
CA PHE A 690 96.43 -11.52 -40.57
C PHE A 690 97.59 -10.54 -40.28
N PHE A 691 98.35 -10.76 -39.21
CA PHE A 691 99.62 -10.08 -38.87
C PHE A 691 100.79 -11.07 -38.92
#